data_AF-A0A1I7I9Y5-F1
#
_entry.id   AF-A0A1I7I9Y5-F1
#
_cell.length_a   1.000
_cell.length_b   1.000
_cell.length_c   1.000
_cell.angle_alpha   90.00
_cell.angle_beta   90.00
_cell.angle_gamma   90.00
#
_symmetry.space_group_name_H-M   'P 1'
#
loop_
_entity.id
_entity.type
_entity.pdbx_description
1 polymer ?
#
loop_
_entity_poly.entity_id
_entity_poly.type
_entity_poly.pdbx_seq_one_letter_code
_entity_poly.pdbx_strand_id
1 'polypeptide(L)'
;MKYTRTTSFMTMAIMAAVLAGCGGGAGEQVNLKPPYVGVITVGVYDGGNDDLLTAGLGKTGLAAPAPQPVDPLNPSAAELRRIAIYNNYRAILDISPGGGYGTLYGPNVDARGNVTAGEGKIAGTEYITYSDDGSGRQNVTLMVQVPAGFNPASPCIVTGTSSGSRGIYGAIGSSGEWGLKNGCAVAYTDKGTGSGMHDLQNNTVHLQNGLRADAGAAGTVSNFTAALSPAERTAFNAAWPYRFAVKHAHSQQNSEKDWGRFTLQSVEFAYFVLNERYGKPSRDGGARLRTLNPSNTIVIASSVSNGAGAALAAAELDTQGLISGVAVGEPQIQLVPDARLSVRRGNSVLAGTGKPLYDYTTLANLLQPCAALASPATNVFNTINPMIAANRCAVLKANGMVNGNTTAEQAGSAMATLVQAGWQPEGNDLQASHYSFATLPVALTYANAYGRAGVQDNLCGYSFAATAPAASPTPNLVVPALAGPLATSFGTGNGVPPTAGINIVNNGSVGGPMLDAASISPGNVQDYNSPGALCLRALVTGTTPDALRVREGIQQVLRTANLQGKPALIVHGRSDTLVPVAFTSRPYLGLNKMVEGRSSKLSYIEVTNAQHFDAFLGFPGYSHRLVPLHRYFIQAMDMMYAHLKTGAPLPDSQVVRTLPRGLSGSAPNPITLANVPPIQVVPAAANRISYANNVVTVAD
;
A
#
# COMPACT_ATOMS: atom_id res chain seq x y z
N MET A 1 67.85 19.22 67.68
CA MET A 1 67.86 18.00 68.51
C MET A 1 66.98 16.96 67.79
N LYS A 2 67.58 15.81 67.40
CA LYS A 2 66.99 14.48 67.11
C LYS A 2 65.74 14.39 66.19
N TYR A 3 65.89 13.94 64.93
CA TYR A 3 65.61 12.56 64.41
C TYR A 3 64.11 12.15 64.58
N THR A 4 63.34 11.70 63.57
CA THR A 4 63.65 10.71 62.51
C THR A 4 62.54 10.68 61.42
N ARG A 5 62.98 10.55 60.14
CA ARG A 5 62.47 9.81 58.94
C ARG A 5 61.00 9.34 58.90
N THR A 6 60.28 9.34 57.77
CA THR A 6 60.65 8.69 56.48
C THR A 6 59.78 9.20 55.32
N THR A 7 60.39 9.59 54.21
CA THR A 7 59.77 9.98 52.93
C THR A 7 59.79 8.80 51.95
N SER A 8 58.66 8.54 51.30
CA SER A 8 58.48 7.44 50.33
C SER A 8 59.27 7.64 49.04
N PHE A 9 59.92 6.56 48.60
CA PHE A 9 60.68 6.47 47.36
C PHE A 9 59.76 6.34 46.13
N MET A 10 60.05 7.19 45.15
CA MET A 10 59.58 7.15 43.77
C MET A 10 60.43 6.11 43.02
N THR A 11 59.81 5.09 42.43
CA THR A 11 60.53 4.07 41.64
C THR A 11 60.06 4.10 40.20
N MET A 12 61.00 4.39 39.31
CA MET A 12 60.91 4.33 37.86
C MET A 12 60.97 2.87 37.42
N ALA A 13 60.05 2.40 36.57
CA ALA A 13 60.13 1.09 35.95
C ALA A 13 59.81 1.19 34.44
N ILE A 14 60.74 0.66 33.67
CA ILE A 14 60.87 0.65 32.22
C ILE A 14 59.68 -0.11 31.58
N MET A 15 58.95 0.53 30.66
CA MET A 15 58.01 -0.16 29.78
C MET A 15 58.68 -0.47 28.45
N ALA A 16 58.97 -1.75 28.23
CA ALA A 16 59.39 -2.30 26.95
C ALA A 16 58.24 -2.21 25.94
N ALA A 17 58.55 -1.63 24.77
CA ALA A 17 57.67 -1.65 23.62
C ALA A 17 57.54 -3.09 23.08
N VAL A 18 56.33 -3.65 23.17
CA VAL A 18 55.94 -4.84 22.41
C VAL A 18 55.00 -4.38 21.29
N LEU A 19 55.57 -4.25 20.09
CA LEU A 19 54.83 -4.26 18.83
C LEU A 19 54.22 -5.65 18.64
N ALA A 20 53.02 -5.88 19.18
CA ALA A 20 52.20 -7.02 18.82
C ALA A 20 51.35 -6.62 17.60
N GLY A 21 51.86 -6.92 16.41
CA GLY A 21 51.04 -7.00 15.21
C GLY A 21 50.04 -8.15 15.37
N CYS A 22 48.77 -7.82 15.60
CA CYS A 22 47.66 -8.74 15.35
C CYS A 22 47.05 -8.40 14.00
N GLY A 23 47.62 -9.01 12.96
CA GLY A 23 46.93 -9.22 11.68
C GLY A 23 45.79 -10.20 11.89
N GLY A 24 44.64 -9.70 12.36
CA GLY A 24 43.37 -10.42 12.31
C GLY A 24 42.80 -10.28 10.90
N GLY A 25 43.17 -11.21 10.00
CA GLY A 25 42.50 -11.30 8.70
C GLY A 25 41.00 -11.50 8.94
N ALA A 26 40.17 -10.56 8.45
CA ALA A 26 38.73 -10.70 8.52
C ALA A 26 38.34 -12.07 7.93
N GLY A 27 37.69 -12.90 8.74
CA GLY A 27 37.18 -14.20 8.31
C GLY A 27 36.24 -14.06 7.12
N GLU A 28 35.96 -15.17 6.43
CA GLU A 28 35.05 -15.16 5.29
C GLU A 28 33.67 -14.61 5.71
N GLN A 29 33.12 -13.70 4.90
CA GLN A 29 31.81 -13.12 5.12
C GLN A 29 30.74 -14.14 4.74
N VAL A 30 30.42 -15.04 5.67
CA VAL A 30 29.42 -16.09 5.49
C VAL A 30 28.01 -15.48 5.36
N ASN A 31 27.20 -16.09 4.49
CA ASN A 31 25.79 -15.77 4.33
C ASN A 31 25.01 -16.36 5.51
N LEU A 32 24.59 -15.49 6.43
CA LEU A 32 23.81 -15.89 7.60
C LEU A 32 22.34 -15.57 7.35
N LYS A 33 21.47 -16.51 7.71
CA LYS A 33 20.03 -16.28 7.70
C LYS A 33 19.69 -15.16 8.70
N PRO A 34 18.99 -14.08 8.28
CA PRO A 34 18.60 -13.04 9.22
C PRO A 34 17.75 -13.60 10.37
N PRO A 35 17.92 -13.12 11.62
CA PRO A 35 17.34 -13.75 12.80
C PRO A 35 15.80 -13.71 12.84
N TYR A 36 15.19 -12.71 12.20
CA TYR A 36 13.73 -12.59 12.09
C TYR A 36 13.12 -13.50 11.01
N VAL A 37 13.94 -14.13 10.15
CA VAL A 37 13.44 -15.02 9.09
C VAL A 37 13.12 -16.40 9.67
N GLY A 38 11.84 -16.74 9.62
CA GLY A 38 11.32 -18.03 10.06
C GLY A 38 11.67 -19.20 9.13
N VAL A 39 10.77 -20.18 9.05
CA VAL A 39 10.87 -21.29 8.10
C VAL A 39 10.63 -20.76 6.69
N ILE A 40 11.43 -21.22 5.72
CA ILE A 40 11.35 -20.82 4.32
C ILE A 40 10.70 -21.95 3.53
N THR A 41 9.54 -21.67 2.93
CA THR A 41 8.89 -22.57 1.96
C THR A 41 9.37 -22.20 0.56
N VAL A 42 9.67 -23.21 -0.27
CA VAL A 42 10.21 -23.02 -1.62
C VAL A 42 9.30 -23.64 -2.67
N GLY A 43 8.93 -22.86 -3.69
CA GLY A 43 8.19 -23.31 -4.87
C GLY A 43 9.00 -23.10 -6.15
N VAL A 44 9.03 -24.09 -7.05
CA VAL A 44 9.70 -24.00 -8.35
C VAL A 44 8.66 -24.09 -9.46
N TYR A 45 8.74 -23.18 -10.43
CA TYR A 45 7.75 -23.03 -11.50
C TYR A 45 8.41 -23.05 -12.88
N ASP A 46 7.80 -23.78 -13.81
CA ASP A 46 8.36 -24.13 -15.11
C ASP A 46 8.17 -23.06 -16.20
N GLY A 47 7.28 -22.07 -15.97
CA GLY A 47 6.91 -21.07 -16.96
C GLY A 47 5.89 -21.58 -17.99
N GLY A 48 5.40 -22.81 -17.84
CA GLY A 48 4.42 -23.46 -18.69
C GLY A 48 3.05 -23.47 -18.03
N ASN A 49 2.78 -24.50 -17.22
CA ASN A 49 1.50 -24.67 -16.51
C ASN A 49 1.41 -23.81 -15.25
N ASP A 50 2.55 -23.36 -14.72
CA ASP A 50 2.63 -22.43 -13.61
C ASP A 50 3.87 -21.54 -13.78
N ASP A 51 3.80 -20.31 -13.26
CA ASP A 51 4.86 -19.33 -13.41
C ASP A 51 4.83 -18.31 -12.26
N LEU A 52 5.92 -17.56 -12.12
CA LEU A 52 6.09 -16.58 -11.02
C LEU A 52 5.09 -15.42 -11.12
N LEU A 53 4.79 -14.96 -12.32
CA LEU A 53 4.03 -13.73 -12.56
C LEU A 53 2.53 -13.98 -12.62
N THR A 54 2.10 -15.02 -13.35
CA THR A 54 0.69 -15.20 -13.70
C THR A 54 0.07 -16.49 -13.14
N ALA A 55 0.83 -17.29 -12.40
CA ALA A 55 0.41 -18.60 -11.91
C ALA A 55 -0.10 -19.56 -13.02
N GLY A 56 0.51 -19.47 -14.21
CA GLY A 56 0.16 -20.24 -15.40
C GLY A 56 -0.96 -19.64 -16.26
N LEU A 57 -1.55 -18.51 -15.87
CA LEU A 57 -2.67 -17.89 -16.58
C LEU A 57 -2.24 -17.21 -17.90
N GLY A 58 -1.04 -16.65 -17.94
CA GLY A 58 -0.58 -15.79 -19.02
C GLY A 58 -1.37 -14.49 -19.14
N LYS A 59 -1.01 -13.68 -20.15
CA LYS A 59 -1.78 -12.50 -20.55
C LYS A 59 -3.27 -12.83 -20.73
N THR A 60 -3.55 -13.92 -21.43
CA THR A 60 -4.91 -14.27 -21.84
C THR A 60 -5.76 -14.71 -20.63
N GLY A 61 -5.22 -15.55 -19.74
CA GLY A 61 -5.93 -16.00 -18.55
C GLY A 61 -6.17 -14.90 -17.52
N LEU A 62 -5.29 -13.89 -17.43
CA LEU A 62 -5.51 -12.71 -16.58
C LEU A 62 -6.66 -11.81 -17.07
N ALA A 63 -6.94 -11.80 -18.39
CA ALA A 63 -8.09 -11.11 -18.96
C ALA A 63 -9.39 -11.94 -18.90
N ALA A 64 -9.28 -13.26 -18.72
CA ALA A 64 -10.40 -14.20 -18.63
C ALA A 64 -11.17 -14.10 -17.29
N PRO A 65 -12.30 -14.82 -17.12
CA PRO A 65 -12.99 -14.94 -15.84
C PRO A 65 -12.08 -15.48 -14.72
N ALA A 66 -12.43 -15.15 -13.47
CA ALA A 66 -11.63 -15.53 -12.31
C ALA A 66 -11.50 -17.06 -12.19
N PRO A 67 -10.28 -17.58 -11.98
CA PRO A 67 -10.09 -19.01 -11.74
C PRO A 67 -10.88 -19.44 -10.50
N GLN A 68 -11.48 -20.64 -10.57
CA GLN A 68 -12.20 -21.24 -9.46
C GLN A 68 -11.44 -22.47 -8.98
N PRO A 69 -11.45 -22.75 -7.66
CA PRO A 69 -10.93 -24.02 -7.16
C PRO A 69 -11.84 -25.17 -7.60
N VAL A 70 -11.29 -26.38 -7.71
CA VAL A 70 -12.03 -27.60 -8.01
C VAL A 70 -13.08 -27.88 -6.93
N ASP A 71 -12.70 -27.75 -5.66
CA ASP A 71 -13.60 -27.78 -4.51
C ASP A 71 -13.56 -26.42 -3.78
N PRO A 72 -14.61 -25.59 -3.90
CA PRO A 72 -14.69 -24.30 -3.20
C PRO A 72 -14.67 -24.38 -1.67
N LEU A 73 -14.97 -25.53 -1.08
CA LEU A 73 -14.90 -25.73 0.37
C LEU A 73 -13.51 -26.17 0.84
N ASN A 74 -12.73 -26.79 -0.05
CA ASN A 74 -11.41 -27.34 0.26
C ASN A 74 -10.38 -26.98 -0.83
N PRO A 75 -10.11 -25.68 -1.07
CA PRO A 75 -9.15 -25.28 -2.08
C PRO A 75 -7.72 -25.68 -1.67
N SER A 76 -6.91 -26.11 -2.63
CA SER A 76 -5.49 -26.31 -2.43
C SER A 76 -4.73 -24.98 -2.31
N ALA A 77 -3.55 -25.02 -1.69
CA ALA A 77 -2.67 -23.85 -1.62
C ALA A 77 -2.28 -23.32 -3.01
N ALA A 78 -2.11 -24.20 -4.00
CA ALA A 78 -1.79 -23.81 -5.38
C ALA A 78 -2.96 -23.07 -6.06
N GLU A 79 -4.20 -23.53 -5.86
CA GLU A 79 -5.39 -22.84 -6.35
C GLU A 79 -5.55 -21.47 -5.67
N LEU A 80 -5.36 -21.39 -4.35
CA LEU A 80 -5.41 -20.12 -3.62
C LEU A 80 -4.35 -19.14 -4.11
N ARG A 81 -3.11 -19.60 -4.37
CA ARG A 81 -2.04 -18.79 -4.97
C ARG A 81 -2.46 -18.26 -6.34
N ARG A 82 -3.01 -19.10 -7.22
CA ARG A 82 -3.48 -18.69 -8.56
C ARG A 82 -4.60 -17.66 -8.49
N ILE A 83 -5.59 -17.86 -7.61
CA ILE A 83 -6.68 -16.91 -7.37
C ILE A 83 -6.12 -15.59 -6.82
N ALA A 84 -5.18 -15.65 -5.87
CA ALA A 84 -4.55 -14.46 -5.29
C ALA A 84 -3.78 -13.65 -6.34
N ILE A 85 -2.99 -14.31 -7.19
CA ILE A 85 -2.24 -13.64 -8.26
C ILE A 85 -3.20 -12.99 -9.28
N TYR A 86 -4.23 -13.73 -9.73
CA TYR A 86 -5.24 -13.18 -10.63
C TYR A 86 -5.89 -11.90 -10.07
N ASN A 87 -6.40 -11.96 -8.83
CA ASN A 87 -7.10 -10.83 -8.23
C ASN A 87 -6.17 -9.65 -7.94
N ASN A 88 -4.96 -9.89 -7.42
CA ASN A 88 -4.05 -8.80 -7.09
C ASN A 88 -3.46 -8.12 -8.35
N TYR A 89 -3.26 -8.86 -9.43
CA TYR A 89 -2.88 -8.28 -10.72
C TYR A 89 -3.96 -7.32 -11.24
N ARG A 90 -5.22 -7.80 -11.31
CA ARG A 90 -6.37 -7.02 -11.83
C ARG A 90 -6.79 -5.88 -10.92
N ALA A 91 -6.39 -5.91 -9.64
CA ALA A 91 -6.77 -4.88 -8.71
C ALA A 91 -5.90 -3.61 -8.76
N ILE A 92 -4.82 -3.63 -9.56
CA ILE A 92 -3.92 -2.48 -9.74
C ILE A 92 -3.93 -1.99 -11.19
N LEU A 93 -4.34 -2.80 -12.16
CA LEU A 93 -4.22 -2.49 -13.58
C LEU A 93 -5.57 -2.41 -14.28
N ASP A 94 -5.68 -1.53 -15.27
CA ASP A 94 -6.74 -1.61 -16.28
C ASP A 94 -6.42 -2.74 -17.26
N ILE A 95 -7.20 -3.79 -17.17
CA ILE A 95 -7.14 -5.00 -17.99
C ILE A 95 -8.15 -4.99 -19.14
N SER A 96 -8.84 -3.88 -19.38
CA SER A 96 -9.82 -3.77 -20.46
C SER A 96 -9.13 -3.85 -21.83
N PRO A 97 -9.76 -4.47 -22.85
CA PRO A 97 -9.15 -4.67 -24.18
C PRO A 97 -8.67 -3.38 -24.87
N GLY A 98 -9.30 -2.24 -24.58
CA GLY A 98 -8.88 -0.93 -25.12
C GLY A 98 -8.01 -0.11 -24.15
N GLY A 99 -7.83 -0.55 -22.91
CA GLY A 99 -7.20 0.17 -21.78
C GLY A 99 -5.69 0.34 -21.87
N GLY A 100 -5.04 -0.43 -22.75
CA GLY A 100 -3.57 -0.50 -22.84
C GLY A 100 -3.01 -1.85 -22.40
N TYR A 101 -3.84 -2.71 -21.82
CA TYR A 101 -3.46 -4.08 -21.51
C TYR A 101 -3.17 -4.88 -22.79
N GLY A 102 -2.00 -5.49 -22.84
CA GLY A 102 -1.50 -6.23 -23.99
C GLY A 102 -0.78 -5.39 -25.05
N THR A 103 -0.81 -4.06 -24.94
CA THR A 103 -0.23 -3.13 -25.94
C THR A 103 0.74 -2.12 -25.34
N LEU A 104 0.39 -1.49 -24.22
CA LEU A 104 1.23 -0.54 -23.48
C LEU A 104 1.90 -1.19 -22.26
N TYR A 105 1.26 -2.20 -21.68
CA TYR A 105 1.71 -2.97 -20.53
C TYR A 105 1.00 -4.33 -20.52
N GLY A 106 1.38 -5.22 -19.60
CA GLY A 106 0.84 -6.57 -19.49
C GLY A 106 1.87 -7.64 -19.84
N PRO A 107 1.64 -8.92 -19.50
CA PRO A 107 2.71 -9.92 -19.49
C PRO A 107 3.42 -10.11 -20.83
N ASN A 108 2.69 -9.98 -21.95
CA ASN A 108 3.24 -10.13 -23.30
C ASN A 108 4.05 -8.93 -23.81
N VAL A 109 4.01 -7.79 -23.12
CA VAL A 109 4.83 -6.62 -23.45
C VAL A 109 6.19 -6.80 -22.78
N ASP A 110 7.26 -6.94 -23.56
CA ASP A 110 8.59 -7.23 -23.02
C ASP A 110 9.19 -6.05 -22.23
N ALA A 111 10.33 -6.26 -21.57
CA ALA A 111 11.02 -5.22 -20.79
C ALA A 111 11.48 -3.99 -21.60
N ARG A 112 11.45 -4.06 -22.94
CA ARG A 112 11.76 -2.94 -23.84
C ARG A 112 10.49 -2.25 -24.37
N GLY A 113 9.31 -2.69 -23.93
CA GLY A 113 8.03 -2.16 -24.37
C GLY A 113 7.52 -2.75 -25.70
N ASN A 114 8.13 -3.82 -26.22
CA ASN A 114 7.65 -4.44 -27.46
C ASN A 114 6.52 -5.42 -27.18
N VAL A 115 5.46 -5.36 -27.98
CA VAL A 115 4.37 -6.34 -27.94
C VAL A 115 4.85 -7.65 -28.55
N THR A 116 4.85 -8.72 -27.76
CA THR A 116 5.20 -10.07 -28.23
C THR A 116 3.95 -10.92 -28.48
N ALA A 117 4.12 -12.02 -29.22
CA ALA A 117 3.09 -13.04 -29.41
C ALA A 117 2.96 -14.02 -28.22
N GLY A 118 3.86 -13.95 -27.22
CA GLY A 118 3.89 -14.85 -26.09
C GLY A 118 2.89 -14.51 -24.99
N GLU A 119 2.66 -15.45 -24.09
CA GLU A 119 1.78 -15.27 -22.91
C GLU A 119 2.47 -14.54 -21.74
N GLY A 120 3.77 -14.25 -21.84
CA GLY A 120 4.51 -13.50 -20.83
C GLY A 120 4.77 -14.23 -19.52
N LYS A 121 4.71 -15.57 -19.53
CA LYS A 121 4.96 -16.42 -18.36
C LYS A 121 6.44 -16.45 -17.99
N ILE A 122 6.76 -16.44 -16.69
CA ILE A 122 8.14 -16.36 -16.19
C ILE A 122 8.46 -17.52 -15.25
N ALA A 123 9.30 -18.45 -15.72
CA ALA A 123 9.81 -19.55 -14.89
C ALA A 123 10.73 -19.05 -13.77
N GLY A 124 10.84 -19.82 -12.68
CA GLY A 124 11.80 -19.51 -11.61
C GLY A 124 11.43 -20.12 -10.27
N THR A 125 11.88 -19.47 -9.20
CA THR A 125 11.73 -19.98 -7.83
C THR A 125 11.16 -18.92 -6.90
N GLU A 126 10.22 -19.30 -6.05
CA GLU A 126 9.60 -18.47 -5.02
C GLU A 126 9.99 -18.99 -3.64
N TYR A 127 10.40 -18.09 -2.76
CA TYR A 127 10.78 -18.36 -1.38
C TYR A 127 9.88 -17.52 -0.48
N ILE A 128 9.10 -18.14 0.40
CA ILE A 128 8.15 -17.45 1.27
C ILE A 128 8.42 -17.79 2.73
N THR A 129 8.32 -16.78 3.60
CA THR A 129 8.60 -16.90 5.04
C THR A 129 7.81 -15.86 5.83
N TYR A 130 7.82 -15.99 7.16
CA TYR A 130 7.42 -14.92 8.06
C TYR A 130 8.66 -14.19 8.58
N SER A 131 8.56 -12.86 8.64
CA SER A 131 9.35 -12.02 9.53
C SER A 131 8.60 -11.87 10.84
N ASP A 132 9.20 -12.38 11.91
CA ASP A 132 8.64 -12.36 13.25
C ASP A 132 9.76 -12.39 14.30
N ASP A 133 9.47 -11.96 15.53
CA ASP A 133 10.41 -11.97 16.65
C ASP A 133 10.39 -13.30 17.43
N GLY A 134 9.65 -14.28 16.95
CA GLY A 134 9.44 -15.59 17.58
C GLY A 134 8.14 -15.69 18.38
N SER A 135 7.42 -14.58 18.57
CA SER A 135 6.14 -14.56 19.29
C SER A 135 4.95 -15.07 18.46
N GLY A 136 5.06 -15.08 17.13
CA GLY A 136 3.96 -15.31 16.20
C GLY A 136 2.93 -14.18 16.15
N ARG A 137 3.24 -13.00 16.71
CA ARG A 137 2.32 -11.86 16.80
C ARG A 137 2.47 -10.87 15.65
N GLN A 138 3.64 -10.80 15.01
CA GLN A 138 3.88 -9.93 13.86
C GLN A 138 3.50 -10.69 12.57
N ASN A 139 4.13 -11.86 12.37
CA ASN A 139 4.02 -12.73 11.21
C ASN A 139 3.88 -11.96 9.89
N VAL A 140 4.81 -11.04 9.64
CA VAL A 140 4.84 -10.25 8.40
C VAL A 140 5.29 -11.17 7.28
N THR A 141 4.47 -11.34 6.25
CA THR A 141 4.82 -12.25 5.15
C THR A 141 5.91 -11.60 4.30
N LEU A 142 7.02 -12.32 4.09
CA LEU A 142 8.07 -11.95 3.13
C LEU A 142 8.10 -12.99 2.02
N MET A 143 8.35 -12.55 0.79
CA MET A 143 8.54 -13.45 -0.35
C MET A 143 9.63 -12.92 -1.27
N VAL A 144 10.46 -13.83 -1.79
CA VAL A 144 11.45 -13.51 -2.83
C VAL A 144 11.17 -14.38 -4.03
N GLN A 145 10.95 -13.75 -5.19
CA GLN A 145 10.88 -14.45 -6.46
C GLN A 145 12.20 -14.23 -7.22
N VAL A 146 12.83 -15.31 -7.67
CA VAL A 146 14.05 -15.29 -8.47
C VAL A 146 13.72 -15.89 -9.84
N PRO A 147 13.67 -15.08 -10.92
CA PRO A 147 13.39 -15.60 -12.25
C PRO A 147 14.52 -16.52 -12.71
N ALA A 148 14.19 -17.53 -13.53
CA ALA A 148 15.19 -18.46 -14.07
C ALA A 148 16.28 -17.74 -14.88
N GLY A 149 15.96 -16.59 -15.48
CA GLY A 149 16.90 -15.72 -16.20
C GLY A 149 17.72 -14.76 -15.33
N PHE A 150 17.69 -14.87 -14.00
CA PHE A 150 18.48 -14.01 -13.11
C PHE A 150 19.99 -14.11 -13.42
N ASN A 151 20.65 -12.96 -13.59
CA ASN A 151 22.07 -12.89 -13.91
C ASN A 151 22.91 -12.41 -12.70
N PRO A 152 23.65 -13.29 -12.01
CA PRO A 152 24.47 -12.90 -10.86
C PRO A 152 25.66 -12.00 -11.21
N ALA A 153 26.03 -11.86 -12.49
CA ALA A 153 27.06 -10.91 -12.93
C ALA A 153 26.50 -9.48 -13.16
N SER A 154 25.18 -9.33 -13.20
CA SER A 154 24.49 -8.04 -13.23
C SER A 154 23.28 -8.08 -12.28
N PRO A 155 23.52 -8.30 -10.98
CA PRO A 155 22.45 -8.61 -10.05
C PRO A 155 21.59 -7.37 -9.77
N CYS A 156 20.28 -7.58 -9.73
CA CYS A 156 19.33 -6.55 -9.32
C CYS A 156 18.20 -7.10 -8.46
N ILE A 157 17.71 -6.26 -7.55
CA ILE A 157 16.58 -6.52 -6.66
C ILE A 157 15.58 -5.38 -6.84
N VAL A 158 14.29 -5.70 -6.89
CA VAL A 158 13.21 -4.72 -6.86
C VAL A 158 12.30 -5.04 -5.69
N THR A 159 11.90 -4.04 -4.91
CA THR A 159 10.92 -4.29 -3.84
C THR A 159 9.51 -4.41 -4.41
N GLY A 160 8.75 -5.36 -3.89
CA GLY A 160 7.34 -5.61 -4.20
C GLY A 160 6.46 -5.45 -2.98
N THR A 161 6.57 -4.32 -2.27
CA THR A 161 5.77 -4.07 -1.07
C THR A 161 4.29 -3.94 -1.45
N SER A 162 3.39 -4.66 -0.77
CA SER A 162 1.98 -4.70 -1.17
C SER A 162 1.29 -3.33 -1.14
N SER A 163 0.41 -3.06 -2.10
CA SER A 163 -0.45 -1.87 -2.09
C SER A 163 -1.66 -2.06 -1.17
N GLY A 164 -2.25 -0.97 -0.68
CA GLY A 164 -3.40 -1.01 0.24
C GLY A 164 -3.12 -1.89 1.47
N SER A 165 -4.05 -2.79 1.79
CA SER A 165 -3.91 -3.78 2.88
C SER A 165 -3.63 -5.19 2.36
N ARG A 166 -3.28 -5.34 1.07
CA ARG A 166 -3.25 -6.62 0.36
C ARG A 166 -2.25 -7.60 0.95
N GLY A 167 -2.48 -8.88 0.65
CA GLY A 167 -1.54 -9.97 0.91
C GLY A 167 -0.24 -9.86 0.11
N ILE A 168 0.60 -10.89 0.22
CA ILE A 168 1.97 -10.90 -0.30
C ILE A 168 2.09 -10.66 -1.81
N TYR A 169 1.08 -11.08 -2.58
CA TYR A 169 1.02 -10.87 -4.04
C TYR A 169 0.51 -9.47 -4.45
N GLY A 170 0.28 -8.57 -3.49
CA GLY A 170 -0.32 -7.25 -3.72
C GLY A 170 0.51 -6.26 -4.53
N ALA A 171 1.70 -6.64 -5.02
CA ALA A 171 2.51 -5.86 -5.97
C ALA A 171 2.89 -6.66 -7.23
N ILE A 172 2.25 -7.82 -7.45
CA ILE A 172 2.63 -8.76 -8.51
C ILE A 172 2.52 -8.14 -9.91
N GLY A 173 1.47 -7.34 -10.17
CA GLY A 173 1.25 -6.66 -11.44
C GLY A 173 1.94 -5.29 -11.58
N SER A 174 2.57 -4.77 -10.52
CA SER A 174 3.24 -3.47 -10.56
C SER A 174 4.76 -3.61 -10.63
N SER A 175 5.48 -3.36 -9.52
CA SER A 175 6.93 -3.49 -9.46
C SER A 175 7.38 -4.95 -9.61
N GLY A 176 6.51 -5.91 -9.26
CA GLY A 176 6.77 -7.34 -9.43
C GLY A 176 6.96 -7.74 -10.89
N GLU A 177 5.98 -7.43 -11.74
CA GLU A 177 6.06 -7.68 -13.17
C GLU A 177 7.29 -7.01 -13.79
N TRP A 178 7.53 -5.74 -13.47
CA TRP A 178 8.67 -5.01 -13.99
C TRP A 178 9.99 -5.69 -13.62
N GLY A 179 10.16 -6.07 -12.35
CA GLY A 179 11.37 -6.71 -11.86
C GLY A 179 11.63 -8.07 -12.52
N LEU A 180 10.60 -8.92 -12.59
CA LEU A 180 10.71 -10.24 -13.20
C LEU A 180 11.07 -10.16 -14.69
N LYS A 181 10.46 -9.23 -15.44
CA LYS A 181 10.76 -9.02 -16.87
C LYS A 181 12.18 -8.51 -17.12
N ASN A 182 12.73 -7.75 -16.17
CA ASN A 182 14.10 -7.24 -16.22
C ASN A 182 15.14 -8.22 -15.65
N GLY A 183 14.73 -9.46 -15.31
CA GLY A 183 15.63 -10.48 -14.77
C GLY A 183 16.10 -10.19 -13.34
N CYS A 184 15.43 -9.28 -12.63
CA CYS A 184 15.71 -8.97 -11.23
C CYS A 184 15.01 -9.95 -10.30
N ALA A 185 15.62 -10.20 -9.14
CA ALA A 185 14.87 -10.79 -8.04
C ALA A 185 13.86 -9.78 -7.51
N VAL A 186 12.69 -10.23 -7.09
CA VAL A 186 11.67 -9.34 -6.50
C VAL A 186 11.46 -9.69 -5.04
N ALA A 187 11.62 -8.69 -4.17
CA ALA A 187 11.55 -8.77 -2.72
C ALA A 187 10.21 -8.21 -2.21
N TYR A 188 9.22 -9.08 -2.02
CA TYR A 188 7.87 -8.74 -1.58
C TYR A 188 7.73 -8.73 -0.06
N THR A 189 6.82 -7.89 0.43
CA THR A 189 6.33 -7.94 1.81
C THR A 189 4.87 -7.51 1.85
N ASP A 190 4.08 -8.15 2.72
CA ASP A 190 2.72 -7.69 3.06
C ASP A 190 2.71 -6.56 4.09
N LYS A 191 3.90 -6.10 4.51
CA LYS A 191 4.16 -4.98 5.44
C LYS A 191 3.33 -5.03 6.72
N GLY A 192 2.98 -6.24 7.17
CA GLY A 192 2.22 -6.47 8.40
C GLY A 192 0.73 -6.15 8.30
N THR A 193 0.18 -5.91 7.10
CA THR A 193 -1.27 -5.76 6.89
C THR A 193 -1.90 -7.09 6.50
N GLY A 194 -1.51 -7.65 5.34
CA GLY A 194 -1.90 -8.98 4.85
C GLY A 194 -3.41 -9.31 4.77
N SER A 195 -3.74 -10.47 4.20
CA SER A 195 -5.12 -11.01 4.15
C SER A 195 -5.51 -11.81 5.41
N GLY A 196 -4.87 -11.54 6.55
CA GLY A 196 -5.11 -12.26 7.80
C GLY A 196 -6.51 -11.98 8.36
N MET A 197 -7.32 -13.02 8.54
CA MET A 197 -8.66 -12.95 9.12
C MET A 197 -8.88 -14.06 10.14
N HIS A 198 -9.32 -13.68 11.33
CA HIS A 198 -9.75 -14.59 12.39
C HIS A 198 -11.28 -14.59 12.44
N ASP A 199 -11.88 -15.72 12.05
CA ASP A 199 -13.30 -16.01 12.28
C ASP A 199 -13.45 -16.34 13.77
N LEU A 200 -14.02 -15.43 14.55
CA LEU A 200 -14.06 -15.57 16.00
C LEU A 200 -15.08 -16.62 16.44
N GLN A 201 -16.16 -16.80 15.67
CA GLN A 201 -17.21 -17.78 15.96
C GLN A 201 -16.65 -19.20 15.82
N ASN A 202 -15.99 -19.46 14.70
CA ASN A 202 -15.46 -20.79 14.37
C ASN A 202 -14.00 -20.99 14.82
N ASN A 203 -13.36 -19.96 15.37
CA ASN A 203 -11.96 -19.97 15.81
C ASN A 203 -10.98 -20.38 14.70
N THR A 204 -11.19 -19.93 13.47
CA THR A 204 -10.33 -20.30 12.34
C THR A 204 -9.53 -19.10 11.80
N VAL A 205 -8.34 -19.36 11.28
CA VAL A 205 -7.37 -18.38 10.78
C VAL A 205 -6.76 -18.83 9.45
N HIS A 206 -6.13 -17.89 8.72
CA HIS A 206 -5.31 -18.22 7.55
C HIS A 206 -3.91 -18.65 7.98
N LEU A 207 -3.31 -19.59 7.25
CA LEU A 207 -1.88 -19.89 7.27
C LEU A 207 -1.14 -19.10 6.17
N GLN A 208 0.19 -19.20 6.13
CA GLN A 208 1.04 -18.50 5.14
C GLN A 208 0.66 -18.80 3.69
N ASN A 209 0.26 -20.05 3.41
CA ASN A 209 -0.14 -20.52 2.08
C ASN A 209 -1.62 -20.28 1.76
N GLY A 210 -2.34 -19.60 2.66
CA GLY A 210 -3.74 -19.23 2.49
C GLY A 210 -4.76 -20.25 3.00
N LEU A 211 -4.35 -21.47 3.35
CA LEU A 211 -5.27 -22.47 3.90
C LEU A 211 -5.86 -22.00 5.23
N ARG A 212 -7.09 -22.46 5.51
CA ARG A 212 -7.78 -22.22 6.80
C ARG A 212 -7.39 -23.31 7.81
N ALA A 213 -7.17 -22.92 9.05
CA ALA A 213 -6.91 -23.84 10.17
C ALA A 213 -7.58 -23.33 11.45
N ASP A 214 -7.78 -24.21 12.44
CA ASP A 214 -8.11 -23.78 13.80
C ASP A 214 -6.99 -22.91 14.37
N ALA A 215 -7.34 -21.82 15.06
CA ALA A 215 -6.40 -20.83 15.56
C ALA A 215 -5.48 -21.38 16.66
N GLY A 216 -5.99 -22.29 17.51
CA GLY A 216 -5.22 -22.94 18.55
C GLY A 216 -4.20 -23.91 17.95
N ALA A 217 -4.62 -24.71 16.97
CA ALA A 217 -3.74 -25.62 16.24
C ALA A 217 -2.68 -24.89 15.40
N ALA A 218 -3.04 -23.76 14.79
CA ALA A 218 -2.11 -22.94 14.01
C ALA A 218 -1.03 -22.28 14.87
N GLY A 219 -1.31 -21.96 16.15
CA GLY A 219 -0.33 -21.41 17.08
C GLY A 219 0.46 -20.23 16.49
N THR A 220 1.79 -20.32 16.55
CA THR A 220 2.72 -19.29 16.06
C THR A 220 2.83 -19.21 14.54
N VAL A 221 2.28 -20.17 13.77
CA VAL A 221 2.27 -20.12 12.30
C VAL A 221 0.97 -19.55 11.71
N SER A 222 0.05 -19.09 12.56
CA SER A 222 -1.13 -18.33 12.13
C SER A 222 -0.72 -17.02 11.48
N ASN A 223 -1.29 -16.68 10.31
CA ASN A 223 -1.07 -15.37 9.69
C ASN A 223 -1.49 -14.22 10.63
N PHE A 224 -2.59 -14.42 11.34
CA PHE A 224 -3.10 -13.49 12.35
C PHE A 224 -4.13 -14.14 13.26
N THR A 225 -3.91 -14.00 14.57
CA THR A 225 -4.88 -14.37 15.61
C THR A 225 -5.11 -13.17 16.52
N ALA A 226 -6.36 -12.71 16.62
CA ALA A 226 -6.75 -11.66 17.57
C ALA A 226 -6.30 -11.99 19.00
N ALA A 227 -5.84 -10.98 19.75
CA ALA A 227 -5.47 -11.13 21.16
C ALA A 227 -6.73 -11.26 22.03
N LEU A 228 -7.32 -12.46 22.04
CA LEU A 228 -8.43 -12.84 22.90
C LEU A 228 -8.09 -14.17 23.57
N SER A 229 -8.27 -14.26 24.88
CA SER A 229 -8.35 -15.54 25.56
C SER A 229 -9.58 -16.33 25.09
N PRO A 230 -9.62 -17.66 25.29
CA PRO A 230 -10.81 -18.45 24.97
C PRO A 230 -12.08 -17.94 25.68
N ALA A 231 -11.96 -17.47 26.92
CA ALA A 231 -13.09 -16.93 27.69
C ALA A 231 -13.59 -15.60 27.11
N GLU A 232 -12.68 -14.67 26.80
CA GLU A 232 -13.03 -13.39 26.17
C GLU A 232 -13.67 -13.61 24.79
N ARG A 233 -13.15 -14.54 23.98
CA ARG A 233 -13.74 -14.87 22.67
C ARG A 233 -15.16 -15.43 22.81
N THR A 234 -15.39 -16.33 23.78
CA THR A 234 -16.73 -16.87 24.06
C THR A 234 -17.70 -15.76 24.48
N ALA A 235 -17.29 -14.90 25.41
CA ALA A 235 -18.11 -13.76 25.86
C ALA A 235 -18.40 -12.78 24.70
N PHE A 236 -17.39 -12.50 23.88
CA PHE A 236 -17.55 -11.63 22.73
C PHE A 236 -18.51 -12.21 21.69
N ASN A 237 -18.41 -13.50 21.35
CA ASN A 237 -19.34 -14.14 20.42
C ASN A 237 -20.77 -14.20 20.94
N ALA A 238 -20.96 -14.32 22.26
CA ALA A 238 -22.30 -14.29 22.87
C ALA A 238 -22.95 -12.89 22.73
N ALA A 239 -22.16 -11.82 22.85
CA ALA A 239 -22.64 -10.45 22.68
C ALA A 239 -22.74 -10.02 21.19
N TRP A 240 -21.80 -10.48 20.38
CA TRP A 240 -21.59 -10.07 18.99
C TRP A 240 -21.31 -11.31 18.13
N PRO A 241 -22.36 -12.06 17.73
CA PRO A 241 -22.16 -13.29 16.96
C PRO A 241 -21.59 -13.00 15.56
N TYR A 242 -20.89 -13.99 15.01
CA TYR A 242 -20.41 -14.01 13.61
C TYR A 242 -19.40 -12.92 13.22
N ARG A 243 -18.63 -12.41 14.20
CA ARG A 243 -17.64 -11.35 13.97
C ARG A 243 -16.28 -11.87 13.52
N PHE A 244 -15.61 -11.03 12.74
CA PHE A 244 -14.28 -11.26 12.22
C PHE A 244 -13.30 -10.22 12.77
N ALA A 245 -12.11 -10.68 13.15
CA ALA A 245 -10.97 -9.80 13.34
C ALA A 245 -10.08 -9.80 12.09
N VAL A 246 -9.67 -8.63 11.61
CA VAL A 246 -8.78 -8.47 10.45
C VAL A 246 -7.42 -7.96 10.90
N LYS A 247 -6.33 -8.50 10.35
CA LYS A 247 -4.96 -8.24 10.80
C LYS A 247 -4.59 -6.75 10.79
N HIS A 248 -4.83 -6.04 9.68
CA HIS A 248 -4.48 -4.62 9.61
C HIS A 248 -5.20 -3.80 10.69
N ALA A 249 -6.50 -4.04 10.90
CA ALA A 249 -7.29 -3.33 11.90
C ALA A 249 -6.91 -3.74 13.34
N HIS A 250 -6.85 -5.04 13.63
CA HIS A 250 -6.92 -5.56 15.01
C HIS A 250 -5.65 -6.28 15.49
N SER A 251 -4.52 -6.16 14.78
CA SER A 251 -3.23 -6.68 15.24
C SER A 251 -2.64 -5.93 16.42
N GLN A 252 -3.14 -4.70 16.67
CA GLN A 252 -2.64 -3.77 17.69
C GLN A 252 -1.19 -3.30 17.44
N GLN A 253 -0.63 -3.59 16.25
CA GLN A 253 0.77 -3.32 15.93
C GLN A 253 1.02 -1.90 15.40
N ASN A 254 0.00 -1.22 14.87
CA ASN A 254 0.16 0.02 14.08
C ASN A 254 1.25 -0.18 12.99
N SER A 255 1.01 -1.12 12.07
CA SER A 255 2.06 -1.64 11.18
C SER A 255 2.68 -0.58 10.27
N GLU A 256 1.98 0.52 9.94
CA GLU A 256 2.51 1.61 9.11
C GLU A 256 3.78 2.25 9.68
N LYS A 257 3.94 2.26 11.02
CA LYS A 257 5.17 2.77 11.65
C LYS A 257 6.41 1.98 11.20
N ASP A 258 6.24 0.69 10.90
CA ASP A 258 7.29 -0.27 10.58
C ASP A 258 7.36 -0.65 9.09
N TRP A 259 6.53 -0.08 8.22
CA TRP A 259 6.50 -0.47 6.80
C TRP A 259 7.86 -0.36 6.12
N GLY A 260 8.61 0.72 6.36
CA GLY A 260 9.97 0.87 5.83
C GLY A 260 10.94 -0.20 6.35
N ARG A 261 10.82 -0.58 7.64
CA ARG A 261 11.59 -1.69 8.23
C ARG A 261 11.28 -3.01 7.53
N PHE A 262 10.01 -3.34 7.33
CA PHE A 262 9.62 -4.60 6.67
C PHE A 262 10.02 -4.65 5.20
N THR A 263 10.03 -3.51 4.49
CA THR A 263 10.58 -3.41 3.14
C THR A 263 12.10 -3.61 3.10
N LEU A 264 12.86 -3.07 4.07
CA LEU A 264 14.30 -3.36 4.17
C LEU A 264 14.56 -4.84 4.49
N GLN A 265 13.78 -5.42 5.40
CA GLN A 265 13.88 -6.84 5.74
C GLN A 265 13.59 -7.76 4.54
N SER A 266 12.71 -7.37 3.61
CA SER A 266 12.48 -8.15 2.39
C SER A 266 13.70 -8.09 1.45
N VAL A 267 14.40 -6.96 1.37
CA VAL A 267 15.66 -6.81 0.63
C VAL A 267 16.77 -7.65 1.27
N GLU A 268 16.91 -7.61 2.60
CA GLU A 268 17.86 -8.45 3.34
C GLU A 268 17.58 -9.95 3.12
N PHE A 269 16.30 -10.34 3.11
CA PHE A 269 15.89 -11.70 2.78
C PHE A 269 16.23 -12.08 1.31
N ALA A 270 16.07 -11.15 0.36
CA ALA A 270 16.50 -11.36 -1.01
C ALA A 270 18.02 -11.54 -1.15
N TYR A 271 18.83 -10.75 -0.45
CA TYR A 271 20.28 -10.95 -0.39
C TYR A 271 20.63 -12.33 0.17
N PHE A 272 19.95 -12.77 1.23
CA PHE A 272 20.15 -14.10 1.79
C PHE A 272 19.85 -15.19 0.74
N VAL A 273 18.67 -15.18 0.13
CA VAL A 273 18.25 -16.16 -0.89
C VAL A 273 19.20 -16.19 -2.09
N LEU A 274 19.61 -15.02 -2.58
CA LEU A 274 20.50 -14.92 -3.73
C LEU A 274 21.91 -15.43 -3.41
N ASN A 275 22.43 -15.18 -2.22
CA ASN A 275 23.73 -15.72 -1.82
C ASN A 275 23.67 -17.21 -1.51
N GLU A 276 22.56 -17.73 -0.98
CA GLU A 276 22.38 -19.19 -0.84
C GLU A 276 22.49 -19.89 -2.21
N ARG A 277 21.96 -19.26 -3.26
CA ARG A 277 21.93 -19.83 -4.61
C ARG A 277 23.21 -19.57 -5.43
N TYR A 278 23.74 -18.35 -5.38
CA TYR A 278 24.79 -17.88 -6.28
C TYR A 278 26.09 -17.47 -5.56
N GLY A 279 26.09 -17.48 -4.22
CA GLY A 279 27.28 -17.19 -3.42
C GLY A 279 28.38 -18.22 -3.67
N LYS A 280 29.63 -17.77 -3.67
CA LYS A 280 30.77 -18.68 -3.66
C LYS A 280 30.71 -19.58 -2.43
N PRO A 281 31.15 -20.85 -2.52
CA PRO A 281 31.32 -21.67 -1.33
C PRO A 281 32.38 -21.06 -0.41
N SER A 282 32.19 -21.18 0.90
CA SER A 282 33.24 -20.93 1.88
C SER A 282 34.39 -21.94 1.70
N ARG A 283 35.56 -21.63 2.27
CA ARG A 283 36.75 -22.50 2.21
C ARG A 283 36.52 -23.89 2.78
N ASP A 284 35.68 -24.01 3.81
CA ASP A 284 35.30 -25.29 4.41
C ASP A 284 34.17 -26.00 3.64
N GLY A 285 33.61 -25.37 2.61
CA GLY A 285 32.52 -25.90 1.78
C GLY A 285 31.17 -26.00 2.51
N GLY A 286 31.08 -25.62 3.78
CA GLY A 286 29.89 -25.80 4.62
C GLY A 286 28.86 -24.68 4.50
N ALA A 287 29.23 -23.54 3.93
CA ALA A 287 28.35 -22.38 3.80
C ALA A 287 28.57 -21.64 2.48
N ARG A 288 27.67 -20.68 2.22
CA ARG A 288 27.78 -19.73 1.10
C ARG A 288 28.34 -18.41 1.60
N LEU A 289 29.11 -17.73 0.77
CA LEU A 289 29.64 -16.39 1.06
C LEU A 289 28.69 -15.30 0.57
N ARG A 290 28.70 -14.14 1.25
CA ARG A 290 28.02 -12.89 0.84
C ARG A 290 28.69 -12.25 -0.38
N THR A 291 28.63 -12.94 -1.51
CA THR A 291 29.20 -12.53 -2.80
C THR A 291 28.40 -11.40 -3.42
N LEU A 292 27.07 -11.48 -3.32
CA LEU A 292 26.13 -10.42 -3.68
C LEU A 292 25.91 -9.53 -2.46
N ASN A 293 26.16 -8.24 -2.62
CA ASN A 293 26.11 -7.26 -1.54
C ASN A 293 25.73 -5.86 -2.09
N PRO A 294 25.51 -4.86 -1.21
CA PRO A 294 25.08 -3.54 -1.65
C PRO A 294 26.01 -2.82 -2.63
N SER A 295 27.31 -3.12 -2.65
CA SER A 295 28.25 -2.44 -3.54
C SER A 295 28.24 -2.96 -4.97
N ASN A 296 27.63 -4.13 -5.23
CA ASN A 296 27.62 -4.76 -6.56
C ASN A 296 26.22 -5.13 -7.08
N THR A 297 25.18 -4.86 -6.30
CA THR A 297 23.79 -5.21 -6.62
C THR A 297 22.95 -3.95 -6.68
N ILE A 298 22.25 -3.76 -7.80
CA ILE A 298 21.30 -2.65 -7.95
C ILE A 298 20.03 -3.01 -7.17
N VAL A 299 19.58 -2.13 -6.27
CA VAL A 299 18.31 -2.28 -5.58
C VAL A 299 17.42 -1.06 -5.84
N ILE A 300 16.26 -1.30 -6.46
CA ILE A 300 15.25 -0.26 -6.65
C ILE A 300 14.13 -0.48 -5.64
N ALA A 301 13.99 0.46 -4.70
CA ALA A 301 12.83 0.50 -3.84
C ALA A 301 11.63 1.06 -4.62
N SER A 302 10.60 0.25 -4.75
CA SER A 302 9.42 0.53 -5.57
C SER A 302 8.15 -0.12 -5.00
N SER A 303 7.02 0.47 -5.38
CA SER A 303 5.68 -0.11 -5.52
C SER A 303 4.72 1.06 -5.82
N VAL A 304 3.42 0.91 -5.51
CA VAL A 304 2.37 1.91 -5.67
C VAL A 304 1.58 2.11 -4.37
N SER A 305 0.90 3.25 -4.20
CA SER A 305 0.01 3.51 -3.05
C SER A 305 0.73 3.33 -1.69
N ASN A 306 0.20 2.53 -0.77
CA ASN A 306 0.86 2.20 0.51
C ASN A 306 2.24 1.55 0.32
N GLY A 307 2.41 0.75 -0.73
CA GLY A 307 3.69 0.10 -1.03
C GLY A 307 4.74 1.11 -1.48
N ALA A 308 4.33 2.14 -2.21
CA ALA A 308 5.17 3.29 -2.55
C ALA A 308 5.58 4.09 -1.31
N GLY A 309 4.63 4.31 -0.39
CA GLY A 309 4.91 4.91 0.91
C GLY A 309 5.93 4.12 1.74
N ALA A 310 5.78 2.80 1.76
CA ALA A 310 6.72 1.89 2.41
C ALA A 310 8.12 1.93 1.76
N ALA A 311 8.21 2.00 0.43
CA ALA A 311 9.48 2.14 -0.29
C ALA A 311 10.19 3.46 0.01
N LEU A 312 9.47 4.59 0.08
CA LEU A 312 10.02 5.87 0.51
C LEU A 312 10.50 5.79 1.97
N ALA A 313 9.67 5.24 2.87
CA ALA A 313 10.05 5.04 4.27
C ALA A 313 11.29 4.16 4.44
N ALA A 314 11.42 3.10 3.63
CA ALA A 314 12.60 2.25 3.60
C ALA A 314 13.85 3.03 3.17
N ALA A 315 13.74 3.85 2.12
CA ALA A 315 14.85 4.68 1.67
C ALA A 315 15.30 5.73 2.71
N GLU A 316 14.36 6.28 3.47
CA GLU A 316 14.65 7.17 4.61
C GLU A 316 15.36 6.44 5.76
N LEU A 317 15.03 5.17 6.01
CA LEU A 317 15.60 4.34 7.08
C LEU A 317 16.88 3.59 6.70
N ASP A 318 17.22 3.53 5.42
CA ASP A 318 18.30 2.69 4.89
C ASP A 318 19.70 3.24 5.24
N THR A 319 20.17 2.87 6.42
CA THR A 319 21.51 3.21 6.94
C THR A 319 22.60 2.24 6.48
N GLN A 320 22.22 1.09 5.94
CA GLN A 320 23.14 0.06 5.44
C GLN A 320 23.48 0.27 3.95
N GLY A 321 22.81 1.20 3.28
CA GLY A 321 22.98 1.46 1.85
C GLY A 321 22.43 0.35 0.96
N LEU A 322 21.42 -0.39 1.44
CA LEU A 322 20.79 -1.48 0.69
C LEU A 322 20.08 -0.98 -0.58
N ILE A 323 19.54 0.23 -0.58
CA ILE A 323 18.73 0.79 -1.67
C ILE A 323 19.59 1.71 -2.53
N SER A 324 19.68 1.41 -3.82
CA SER A 324 20.42 2.21 -4.81
C SER A 324 19.61 3.40 -5.33
N GLY A 325 18.28 3.26 -5.47
CA GLY A 325 17.38 4.32 -5.94
C GLY A 325 15.91 3.99 -5.71
N VAL A 326 15.03 4.97 -5.94
CA VAL A 326 13.59 4.87 -5.66
C VAL A 326 12.77 5.24 -6.90
N ALA A 327 11.81 4.40 -7.28
CA ALA A 327 10.83 4.76 -8.32
C ALA A 327 9.45 4.23 -7.92
N VAL A 328 8.51 5.15 -7.66
CA VAL A 328 7.22 4.83 -7.03
C VAL A 328 6.03 5.53 -7.68
N GLY A 329 4.86 4.89 -7.61
CA GLY A 329 3.58 5.44 -8.07
C GLY A 329 2.66 5.85 -6.91
N GLU A 330 1.98 6.99 -7.04
CA GLU A 330 0.96 7.54 -6.14
C GLU A 330 1.16 7.22 -4.64
N PRO A 331 2.29 7.62 -4.03
CA PRO A 331 2.63 7.22 -2.67
C PRO A 331 1.60 7.72 -1.66
N GLN A 332 1.04 6.80 -0.88
CA GLN A 332 0.44 7.14 0.40
C GLN A 332 1.57 7.38 1.39
N ILE A 333 1.79 8.64 1.74
CA ILE A 333 2.88 9.04 2.63
C ILE A 333 2.44 10.26 3.43
N GLN A 334 2.85 10.32 4.68
CA GLN A 334 2.45 11.36 5.63
C GLN A 334 3.70 12.05 6.15
N LEU A 335 3.71 13.38 6.13
CA LEU A 335 4.91 14.17 6.33
C LEU A 335 4.95 14.79 7.71
N VAL A 336 6.17 14.93 8.27
CA VAL A 336 6.39 15.79 9.42
C VAL A 336 5.90 17.21 9.09
N PRO A 337 5.09 17.84 9.96
CA PRO A 337 4.63 19.21 9.76
C PRO A 337 5.78 20.22 9.64
N ASP A 338 5.79 21.01 8.55
CA ASP A 338 6.68 22.16 8.41
C ASP A 338 5.95 23.34 7.78
N ALA A 339 5.66 24.38 8.59
CA ALA A 339 4.89 25.55 8.17
C ALA A 339 5.64 26.48 7.19
N ARG A 340 6.95 26.29 7.00
CA ARG A 340 7.75 27.10 6.05
C ARG A 340 7.52 26.67 4.61
N LEU A 341 7.06 25.43 4.39
CA LEU A 341 6.76 24.91 3.06
C LEU A 341 5.46 25.53 2.53
N SER A 342 5.39 25.75 1.22
CA SER A 342 4.13 26.01 0.53
C SER A 342 4.11 25.34 -0.84
N VAL A 343 2.91 25.00 -1.30
CA VAL A 343 2.64 24.44 -2.63
C VAL A 343 1.71 25.39 -3.36
N ARG A 344 2.12 25.86 -4.54
CA ARG A 344 1.36 26.77 -5.40
C ARG A 344 0.99 26.10 -6.71
N ARG A 345 -0.28 26.22 -7.11
CA ARG A 345 -0.78 25.89 -8.45
C ARG A 345 -1.80 26.95 -8.86
N GLY A 346 -1.57 27.63 -9.99
CA GLY A 346 -2.38 28.77 -10.39
C GLY A 346 -2.46 29.81 -9.26
N ASN A 347 -3.68 30.19 -8.89
CA ASN A 347 -3.96 31.12 -7.77
C ASN A 347 -4.07 30.43 -6.40
N SER A 348 -4.04 29.08 -6.36
CA SER A 348 -4.17 28.32 -5.12
C SER A 348 -2.82 28.12 -4.45
N VAL A 349 -2.75 28.43 -3.16
CA VAL A 349 -1.58 28.19 -2.31
C VAL A 349 -2.01 27.36 -1.11
N LEU A 350 -1.38 26.19 -0.96
CA LEU A 350 -1.46 25.37 0.25
C LEU A 350 -0.22 25.66 1.10
N ALA A 351 -0.43 26.01 2.37
CA ALA A 351 0.65 26.19 3.34
C ALA A 351 0.92 24.88 4.10
N GLY A 352 2.20 24.63 4.41
CA GLY A 352 2.66 23.47 5.15
C GLY A 352 2.85 22.20 4.31
N THR A 353 2.97 21.07 5.01
CA THR A 353 3.15 19.74 4.41
C THR A 353 1.84 18.95 4.27
N GLY A 354 0.69 19.60 4.50
CA GLY A 354 -0.63 18.97 4.46
C GLY A 354 -1.03 18.30 5.78
N LYS A 355 -2.00 17.39 5.72
CA LYS A 355 -2.52 16.65 6.88
C LYS A 355 -2.21 15.14 6.78
N PRO A 356 -2.28 14.41 7.89
CA PRO A 356 -2.27 12.94 7.86
C PRO A 356 -3.40 12.36 7.00
N LEU A 357 -3.17 11.19 6.36
CA LEU A 357 -4.17 10.40 5.61
C LEU A 357 -5.47 10.23 6.42
N TYR A 358 -5.34 9.96 7.73
CA TYR A 358 -6.52 9.76 8.59
C TYR A 358 -7.41 11.01 8.69
N ASP A 359 -6.80 12.20 8.74
CA ASP A 359 -7.54 13.46 8.74
C ASP A 359 -8.33 13.61 7.42
N TYR A 360 -7.67 13.35 6.28
CA TYR A 360 -8.31 13.41 4.97
C TYR A 360 -9.42 12.37 4.80
N THR A 361 -9.15 11.10 5.06
CA THR A 361 -10.12 10.04 4.82
C THR A 361 -11.34 10.16 5.73
N THR A 362 -11.19 10.64 6.97
CA THR A 362 -12.34 10.88 7.87
C THR A 362 -13.16 12.09 7.44
N LEU A 363 -12.52 13.14 6.92
CA LEU A 363 -13.21 14.28 6.31
C LEU A 363 -13.98 13.86 5.05
N ALA A 364 -13.35 13.05 4.19
CA ALA A 364 -13.98 12.48 3.00
C ALA A 364 -15.16 11.57 3.36
N ASN A 365 -15.02 10.73 4.39
CA ASN A 365 -16.09 9.83 4.86
C ASN A 365 -17.34 10.60 5.29
N LEU A 366 -17.17 11.81 5.82
CA LEU A 366 -18.27 12.71 6.15
C LEU A 366 -18.86 13.37 4.91
N LEU A 367 -18.02 14.00 4.09
CA LEU A 367 -18.45 14.95 3.06
C LEU A 367 -18.77 14.33 1.70
N GLN A 368 -18.09 13.26 1.29
CA GLN A 368 -18.23 12.71 -0.07
C GLN A 368 -19.65 12.33 -0.47
N PRO A 369 -20.48 11.70 0.39
CA PRO A 369 -21.85 11.39 0.03
C PRO A 369 -22.64 12.65 -0.33
N CYS A 370 -22.48 13.72 0.45
CA CYS A 370 -23.16 14.99 0.19
C CYS A 370 -22.56 15.72 -1.02
N ALA A 371 -21.22 15.81 -1.11
CA ALA A 371 -20.52 16.49 -2.18
C ALA A 371 -20.83 15.89 -3.56
N ALA A 372 -21.02 14.57 -3.64
CA ALA A 372 -21.38 13.88 -4.86
C ALA A 372 -22.76 14.28 -5.43
N LEU A 373 -23.61 14.98 -4.66
CA LEU A 373 -24.87 15.55 -5.13
C LEU A 373 -24.72 16.95 -5.76
N ALA A 374 -23.53 17.57 -5.72
CA ALA A 374 -23.32 18.94 -6.19
C ALA A 374 -23.59 19.09 -7.71
N SER A 375 -23.51 17.99 -8.46
CA SER A 375 -24.03 17.84 -9.81
C SER A 375 -24.28 16.35 -10.08
N PRO A 376 -25.24 15.93 -10.92
CA PRO A 376 -25.29 14.54 -11.42
C PRO A 376 -23.96 14.11 -12.07
N ALA A 377 -23.16 15.07 -12.55
CA ALA A 377 -21.79 14.82 -13.00
C ALA A 377 -20.85 14.32 -11.87
N THR A 378 -21.06 14.73 -10.62
CA THR A 378 -20.22 14.31 -9.49
C THR A 378 -20.56 12.92 -8.93
N ASN A 379 -21.71 12.36 -9.34
CA ASN A 379 -22.08 10.96 -9.15
C ASN A 379 -22.20 10.23 -10.51
N VAL A 380 -21.32 10.51 -11.46
CA VAL A 380 -21.29 9.90 -12.82
C VAL A 380 -21.32 8.37 -12.83
N PHE A 381 -20.95 7.72 -11.71
CA PHE A 381 -20.88 6.28 -11.57
C PHE A 381 -22.09 5.65 -10.89
N ASN A 382 -23.07 6.45 -10.43
CA ASN A 382 -24.27 5.99 -9.73
C ASN A 382 -23.98 5.02 -8.57
N THR A 383 -22.90 5.29 -7.83
CA THR A 383 -22.41 4.39 -6.76
C THR A 383 -22.99 4.72 -5.39
N ILE A 384 -23.53 5.93 -5.23
CA ILE A 384 -24.24 6.35 -4.01
C ILE A 384 -25.74 6.52 -4.29
N ASN A 385 -26.55 6.28 -3.26
CA ASN A 385 -27.99 6.50 -3.26
C ASN A 385 -28.28 7.99 -2.99
N PRO A 386 -28.93 8.73 -3.91
CA PRO A 386 -29.16 10.16 -3.74
C PRO A 386 -30.01 10.55 -2.52
N MET A 387 -30.95 9.70 -2.12
CA MET A 387 -31.81 9.96 -0.96
C MET A 387 -31.03 9.85 0.35
N ILE A 388 -30.23 8.78 0.50
CA ILE A 388 -29.38 8.58 1.68
C ILE A 388 -28.31 9.70 1.76
N ALA A 389 -27.74 10.08 0.61
CA ALA A 389 -26.80 11.19 0.51
C ALA A 389 -27.42 12.55 0.89
N ALA A 390 -28.69 12.79 0.52
CA ALA A 390 -29.40 14.01 0.92
C ALA A 390 -29.64 14.05 2.44
N ASN A 391 -29.97 12.90 3.06
CA ASN A 391 -30.04 12.80 4.52
C ASN A 391 -28.68 13.09 5.17
N ARG A 392 -27.58 12.59 4.58
CA ARG A 392 -26.23 12.95 5.04
C ARG A 392 -25.98 14.46 4.95
N CYS A 393 -26.37 15.14 3.86
CA CYS A 393 -26.26 16.60 3.77
C CYS A 393 -27.00 17.31 4.91
N ALA A 394 -28.23 16.89 5.21
CA ALA A 394 -29.02 17.48 6.29
C ALA A 394 -28.35 17.31 7.66
N VAL A 395 -27.78 16.13 7.94
CA VAL A 395 -27.02 15.87 9.17
C VAL A 395 -25.78 16.76 9.26
N LEU A 396 -25.01 16.87 8.18
CA LEU A 396 -23.82 17.74 8.15
C LEU A 396 -24.19 19.21 8.36
N LYS A 397 -25.32 19.66 7.81
CA LYS A 397 -25.85 21.01 8.02
C LYS A 397 -26.22 21.24 9.47
N ALA A 398 -26.91 20.29 10.10
CA ALA A 398 -27.28 20.35 11.51
C ALA A 398 -26.04 20.40 12.43
N ASN A 399 -24.93 19.77 12.02
CA ASN A 399 -23.65 19.81 12.73
C ASN A 399 -22.76 21.01 12.34
N GLY A 400 -23.25 21.95 11.53
CA GLY A 400 -22.50 23.14 11.11
C GLY A 400 -21.32 22.85 10.19
N MET A 401 -21.23 21.66 9.60
CA MET A 401 -20.12 21.26 8.73
C MET A 401 -20.29 21.73 7.28
N VAL A 402 -21.52 22.01 6.85
CA VAL A 402 -21.85 22.52 5.53
C VAL A 402 -22.90 23.64 5.61
N ASN A 403 -22.89 24.53 4.61
CA ASN A 403 -23.78 25.69 4.51
C ASN A 403 -24.90 25.46 3.48
N GLY A 404 -25.90 26.35 3.45
CA GLY A 404 -27.03 26.25 2.53
C GLY A 404 -28.34 25.76 3.17
N ASN A 405 -29.45 26.12 2.53
CA ASN A 405 -30.82 25.80 2.95
C ASN A 405 -31.45 24.70 2.06
N THR A 406 -30.89 24.47 0.87
CA THR A 406 -31.28 23.39 -0.04
C THR A 406 -30.22 22.30 -0.11
N THR A 407 -30.60 21.07 -0.49
CA THR A 407 -29.66 19.96 -0.70
C THR A 407 -28.57 20.31 -1.71
N ALA A 408 -28.92 21.06 -2.77
CA ALA A 408 -27.95 21.49 -3.78
C ALA A 408 -26.90 22.46 -3.22
N GLU A 409 -27.32 23.43 -2.41
CA GLU A 409 -26.38 24.34 -1.74
C GLU A 409 -25.49 23.61 -0.72
N GLN A 410 -26.06 22.67 0.03
CA GLN A 410 -25.31 21.82 0.97
C GLN A 410 -24.28 20.95 0.27
N ALA A 411 -24.66 20.34 -0.85
CA ALA A 411 -23.76 19.55 -1.68
C ALA A 411 -22.62 20.41 -2.27
N GLY A 412 -22.95 21.59 -2.78
CA GLY A 412 -21.96 22.57 -3.24
C GLY A 412 -21.00 22.99 -2.13
N SER A 413 -21.51 23.24 -0.92
CA SER A 413 -20.69 23.55 0.27
C SER A 413 -19.79 22.38 0.67
N ALA A 414 -20.28 21.13 0.59
CA ALA A 414 -19.49 19.95 0.89
C ALA A 414 -18.34 19.77 -0.12
N MET A 415 -18.62 19.93 -1.42
CA MET A 415 -17.59 19.86 -2.47
C MET A 415 -16.55 20.98 -2.31
N ALA A 416 -16.99 22.21 -2.06
CA ALA A 416 -16.09 23.34 -1.81
C ALA A 416 -15.16 23.07 -0.61
N THR A 417 -15.67 22.44 0.45
CA THR A 417 -14.88 22.08 1.63
C THR A 417 -13.83 21.02 1.30
N LEU A 418 -14.16 20.01 0.48
CA LEU A 418 -13.17 19.03 -0.01
C LEU A 418 -12.08 19.71 -0.85
N VAL A 419 -12.46 20.57 -1.80
CA VAL A 419 -11.47 21.29 -2.62
C VAL A 419 -10.58 22.18 -1.76
N GLN A 420 -11.15 22.89 -0.78
CA GLN A 420 -10.40 23.71 0.18
C GLN A 420 -9.43 22.88 1.03
N ALA A 421 -9.79 21.64 1.36
CA ALA A 421 -8.91 20.73 2.12
C ALA A 421 -7.73 20.21 1.28
N GLY A 422 -7.82 20.24 -0.06
CA GLY A 422 -6.71 19.89 -0.96
C GLY A 422 -7.06 18.92 -2.09
N TRP A 423 -8.30 18.41 -2.17
CA TRP A 423 -8.73 17.65 -3.35
C TRP A 423 -8.68 18.53 -4.59
N GLN A 424 -8.23 17.96 -5.70
CA GLN A 424 -8.14 18.68 -6.96
C GLN A 424 -9.50 18.71 -7.64
N PRO A 425 -9.91 19.83 -8.26
CA PRO A 425 -11.17 19.91 -9.02
C PRO A 425 -11.31 18.82 -10.08
N GLU A 426 -10.20 18.37 -10.66
CA GLU A 426 -10.14 17.29 -11.65
C GLU A 426 -10.54 15.91 -11.09
N GLY A 427 -10.68 15.77 -9.78
CA GLY A 427 -11.16 14.57 -9.09
C GLY A 427 -12.62 14.67 -8.61
N ASN A 428 -13.32 15.80 -8.83
CA ASN A 428 -14.67 16.02 -8.29
C ASN A 428 -15.68 14.94 -8.72
N ASP A 429 -15.55 14.45 -9.95
CA ASP A 429 -16.43 13.39 -10.49
C ASP A 429 -16.18 12.02 -9.84
N LEU A 430 -15.08 11.85 -9.10
CA LEU A 430 -14.69 10.58 -8.51
C LEU A 430 -15.17 10.40 -7.06
N GLN A 431 -15.71 11.45 -6.42
CA GLN A 431 -16.05 11.43 -5.00
C GLN A 431 -17.03 10.31 -4.63
N ALA A 432 -18.08 10.08 -5.43
CA ALA A 432 -19.07 9.03 -5.17
C ALA A 432 -18.48 7.62 -5.16
N SER A 433 -17.66 7.31 -6.18
CA SER A 433 -17.01 6.00 -6.32
C SER A 433 -16.00 5.74 -5.21
N HIS A 434 -15.22 6.75 -4.84
CA HIS A 434 -14.19 6.63 -3.80
C HIS A 434 -14.85 6.42 -2.44
N TYR A 435 -15.95 7.12 -2.16
CA TYR A 435 -16.76 6.85 -0.99
C TYR A 435 -17.21 5.40 -0.93
N SER A 436 -17.79 4.92 -2.03
CA SER A 436 -18.43 3.60 -2.09
C SER A 436 -17.43 2.44 -2.01
N PHE A 437 -16.20 2.62 -2.47
CA PHE A 437 -15.23 1.52 -2.60
C PHE A 437 -14.01 1.62 -1.68
N ALA A 438 -13.70 2.78 -1.10
CA ALA A 438 -12.43 2.97 -0.40
C ALA A 438 -12.49 3.79 0.90
N THR A 439 -13.26 4.86 0.95
CA THR A 439 -13.14 5.88 2.01
C THR A 439 -13.43 5.34 3.41
N LEU A 440 -14.61 4.76 3.66
CA LEU A 440 -14.91 4.17 4.97
C LEU A 440 -13.99 2.98 5.33
N PRO A 441 -13.71 2.03 4.42
CA PRO A 441 -12.73 0.96 4.66
C PRO A 441 -11.38 1.46 5.17
N VAL A 442 -10.85 2.52 4.55
CA VAL A 442 -9.59 3.16 4.96
C VAL A 442 -9.76 3.85 6.31
N ALA A 443 -10.78 4.69 6.49
CA ALA A 443 -11.02 5.39 7.75
C ALA A 443 -11.11 4.41 8.93
N LEU A 444 -11.94 3.39 8.84
CA LEU A 444 -12.16 2.45 9.94
C LEU A 444 -10.91 1.61 10.24
N THR A 445 -10.27 1.06 9.21
CA THR A 445 -9.11 0.17 9.40
C THR A 445 -7.94 0.92 10.03
N TYR A 446 -7.67 2.14 9.56
CA TYR A 446 -6.59 2.97 10.09
C TYR A 446 -6.90 3.52 11.48
N ALA A 447 -8.17 3.81 11.81
CA ALA A 447 -8.57 4.16 13.18
C ALA A 447 -8.16 3.08 14.17
N ASN A 448 -8.49 1.81 13.86
CA ASN A 448 -8.14 0.68 14.71
C ASN A 448 -6.62 0.46 14.74
N ALA A 449 -5.94 0.54 13.59
CA ALA A 449 -4.50 0.36 13.52
C ALA A 449 -3.72 1.41 14.33
N TYR A 450 -4.02 2.70 14.16
CA TYR A 450 -3.38 3.79 14.89
C TYR A 450 -3.74 3.78 16.38
N GLY A 451 -5.01 3.51 16.70
CA GLY A 451 -5.49 3.42 18.08
C GLY A 451 -5.06 2.14 18.80
N ARG A 452 -4.41 1.20 18.09
CA ARG A 452 -4.05 -0.15 18.56
C ARG A 452 -5.24 -0.91 19.13
N ALA A 453 -6.41 -0.72 18.53
CA ALA A 453 -7.65 -1.32 18.99
C ALA A 453 -7.67 -2.83 18.74
N GLY A 454 -8.20 -3.58 19.71
CA GLY A 454 -8.61 -4.96 19.54
C GLY A 454 -10.00 -5.06 18.93
N VAL A 455 -10.37 -6.23 18.42
CA VAL A 455 -11.71 -6.46 17.84
C VAL A 455 -12.84 -6.25 18.85
N GLN A 456 -12.58 -6.46 20.14
CA GLN A 456 -13.55 -6.29 21.22
C GLN A 456 -13.93 -4.83 21.49
N ASP A 457 -13.09 -3.88 21.05
CA ASP A 457 -13.30 -2.47 21.30
C ASP A 457 -14.47 -1.91 20.47
N ASN A 458 -14.83 -2.58 19.36
CA ASN A 458 -15.85 -2.13 18.41
C ASN A 458 -15.74 -0.62 18.14
N LEU A 459 -14.51 -0.14 17.84
CA LEU A 459 -14.18 1.28 17.83
C LEU A 459 -15.19 2.07 16.96
N CYS A 460 -15.77 3.13 17.53
CA CYS A 460 -16.84 3.93 16.92
C CYS A 460 -18.12 3.16 16.55
N GLY A 461 -18.41 2.05 17.24
CA GLY A 461 -19.60 1.23 17.00
C GLY A 461 -19.52 0.38 15.73
N TYR A 462 -18.32 0.18 15.18
CA TYR A 462 -18.11 -0.62 13.98
C TYR A 462 -17.62 -2.03 14.31
N SER A 463 -17.96 -2.98 13.44
CA SER A 463 -17.36 -4.32 13.43
C SER A 463 -17.33 -4.90 12.01
N PHE A 464 -16.76 -6.11 11.85
CA PHE A 464 -16.74 -6.83 10.58
C PHE A 464 -17.51 -8.15 10.68
N ALA A 465 -18.41 -8.41 9.73
CA ALA A 465 -19.18 -9.65 9.64
C ALA A 465 -19.70 -9.88 8.22
N ALA A 466 -20.15 -11.11 7.92
CA ALA A 466 -21.01 -11.32 6.76
C ALA A 466 -22.40 -10.70 7.00
N THR A 467 -23.02 -10.20 5.93
CA THR A 467 -24.38 -9.65 5.99
C THR A 467 -25.26 -10.28 4.93
N ALA A 468 -26.55 -10.45 5.24
CA ALA A 468 -27.50 -11.07 4.31
C ALA A 468 -27.66 -10.19 3.05
N PRO A 469 -27.91 -10.80 1.87
CA PRO A 469 -28.19 -10.05 0.66
C PRO A 469 -29.38 -9.09 0.84
N ALA A 470 -29.33 -7.93 0.18
CA ALA A 470 -30.40 -6.92 0.26
C ALA A 470 -31.78 -7.42 -0.21
N ALA A 471 -31.83 -8.48 -1.02
CA ALA A 471 -33.07 -9.11 -1.50
C ALA A 471 -33.57 -10.27 -0.62
N SER A 472 -32.91 -10.56 0.51
CA SER A 472 -33.32 -11.64 1.42
C SER A 472 -34.44 -11.20 2.38
N PRO A 473 -35.13 -12.14 3.06
CA PRO A 473 -36.15 -11.82 4.08
C PRO A 473 -35.62 -11.01 5.27
N THR A 474 -34.31 -11.06 5.52
CA THR A 474 -33.61 -10.34 6.60
C THR A 474 -32.51 -9.45 6.01
N PRO A 475 -32.86 -8.49 5.15
CA PRO A 475 -31.89 -7.82 4.29
C PRO A 475 -30.85 -7.07 5.11
N ASN A 476 -29.57 -7.22 4.71
CA ASN A 476 -28.43 -6.50 5.28
C ASN A 476 -28.11 -6.80 6.76
N LEU A 477 -28.87 -7.66 7.45
CA LEU A 477 -28.57 -8.06 8.82
C LEU A 477 -27.31 -8.94 8.87
N VAL A 478 -26.64 -8.95 10.01
CA VAL A 478 -25.52 -9.87 10.27
C VAL A 478 -25.99 -11.33 10.17
N VAL A 479 -25.22 -12.14 9.46
CA VAL A 479 -25.47 -13.58 9.29
C VAL A 479 -24.15 -14.38 9.41
N PRO A 480 -24.20 -15.70 9.64
CA PRO A 480 -23.02 -16.56 9.50
C PRO A 480 -22.39 -16.40 8.11
N ALA A 481 -21.05 -16.38 8.06
CA ALA A 481 -20.32 -16.37 6.79
C ALA A 481 -20.48 -17.72 6.07
N LEU A 482 -20.58 -17.68 4.74
CA LEU A 482 -20.63 -18.88 3.90
C LEU A 482 -19.24 -19.53 3.84
N ALA A 483 -19.21 -20.87 4.00
CA ALA A 483 -17.96 -21.63 4.07
C ALA A 483 -17.08 -21.51 2.81
N GLY A 484 -17.67 -21.55 1.60
CA GLY A 484 -16.91 -21.46 0.33
C GLY A 484 -16.19 -20.12 0.13
N PRO A 485 -16.89 -18.97 0.20
CA PRO A 485 -16.24 -17.65 0.18
C PRO A 485 -15.18 -17.49 1.26
N LEU A 486 -15.40 -18.03 2.46
CA LEU A 486 -14.40 -18.00 3.53
C LEU A 486 -13.17 -18.85 3.22
N ALA A 487 -13.35 -20.06 2.68
CA ALA A 487 -12.25 -20.96 2.30
C ALA A 487 -11.36 -20.37 1.21
N THR A 488 -11.93 -19.58 0.30
CA THR A 488 -11.20 -18.89 -0.79
C THR A 488 -10.75 -17.47 -0.43
N SER A 489 -11.06 -16.98 0.78
CA SER A 489 -10.90 -15.58 1.15
C SER A 489 -9.45 -15.07 1.17
N PHE A 490 -8.45 -15.94 1.29
CA PHE A 490 -7.06 -15.57 1.09
C PHE A 490 -6.80 -15.04 -0.34
N GLY A 491 -7.35 -15.73 -1.35
CA GLY A 491 -7.13 -15.41 -2.76
C GLY A 491 -8.06 -14.34 -3.32
N THR A 492 -9.28 -14.23 -2.79
CA THR A 492 -10.27 -13.23 -3.22
C THR A 492 -10.21 -11.95 -2.40
N GLY A 493 -9.62 -12.00 -1.20
CA GLY A 493 -9.51 -10.88 -0.29
C GLY A 493 -8.39 -9.88 -0.63
N ASN A 494 -8.56 -8.65 -0.16
CA ASN A 494 -7.61 -7.54 -0.30
C ASN A 494 -7.10 -7.02 1.07
N GLY A 495 -7.41 -7.73 2.17
CA GLY A 495 -7.00 -7.40 3.54
C GLY A 495 -7.75 -6.24 4.20
N VAL A 496 -8.77 -5.68 3.56
CA VAL A 496 -9.58 -4.57 4.09
C VAL A 496 -11.06 -4.76 3.75
N PRO A 497 -11.94 -5.03 4.74
CA PRO A 497 -13.38 -5.14 4.49
C PRO A 497 -13.98 -3.84 3.90
N PRO A 498 -14.94 -3.91 2.96
CA PRO A 498 -15.61 -5.13 2.49
C PRO A 498 -14.72 -6.00 1.60
N THR A 499 -14.66 -7.30 1.90
CA THR A 499 -13.75 -8.26 1.26
C THR A 499 -14.20 -9.69 1.48
N ALA A 500 -14.16 -10.54 0.45
CA ALA A 500 -14.52 -11.97 0.53
C ALA A 500 -15.86 -12.26 1.27
N GLY A 501 -16.88 -11.42 1.07
CA GLY A 501 -18.19 -11.56 1.72
C GLY A 501 -18.26 -11.07 3.17
N ILE A 502 -17.16 -10.55 3.72
CA ILE A 502 -17.11 -9.87 5.01
C ILE A 502 -17.25 -8.36 4.78
N ASN A 503 -18.22 -7.75 5.45
CA ASN A 503 -18.60 -6.35 5.28
C ASN A 503 -18.34 -5.54 6.56
N ILE A 504 -18.47 -4.22 6.43
CA ILE A 504 -18.49 -3.28 7.56
C ILE A 504 -19.89 -3.23 8.14
N VAL A 505 -20.01 -3.41 9.45
CA VAL A 505 -21.26 -3.45 10.19
C VAL A 505 -21.35 -2.25 11.13
N ASN A 506 -22.48 -1.56 11.09
CA ASN A 506 -22.87 -0.59 12.11
C ASN A 506 -23.57 -1.35 13.26
N ASN A 507 -22.91 -1.49 14.41
CA ASN A 507 -23.47 -2.16 15.58
C ASN A 507 -24.58 -1.35 16.25
N GLY A 508 -24.58 -0.02 16.08
CA GLY A 508 -25.54 0.89 16.69
C GLY A 508 -26.78 1.16 15.86
N SER A 509 -27.01 0.38 14.80
CA SER A 509 -28.15 0.63 13.91
C SER A 509 -29.50 0.32 14.59
N VAL A 510 -30.51 1.14 14.30
CA VAL A 510 -31.88 0.93 14.78
C VAL A 510 -32.41 -0.39 14.22
N GLY A 511 -32.91 -1.26 15.11
CA GLY A 511 -33.36 -2.61 14.76
C GLY A 511 -32.26 -3.67 14.84
N GLY A 512 -31.02 -3.30 15.19
CA GLY A 512 -29.91 -4.20 15.44
C GLY A 512 -28.78 -4.07 14.41
N PRO A 513 -27.64 -4.79 14.62
CA PRO A 513 -26.47 -4.65 13.77
C PRO A 513 -26.74 -5.03 12.31
N MET A 514 -26.34 -4.15 11.38
CA MET A 514 -26.53 -4.35 9.94
C MET A 514 -25.41 -3.72 9.11
N LEU A 515 -25.37 -4.04 7.82
CA LEU A 515 -24.47 -3.46 6.83
C LEU A 515 -24.46 -1.93 6.96
N ASP A 516 -23.28 -1.34 7.16
CA ASP A 516 -23.12 0.09 7.40
C ASP A 516 -23.81 0.96 6.34
N ALA A 517 -23.57 0.65 5.07
CA ALA A 517 -24.09 1.42 3.94
C ALA A 517 -25.64 1.42 3.85
N ALA A 518 -26.30 0.43 4.46
CA ALA A 518 -27.75 0.32 4.52
C ALA A 518 -28.31 0.68 5.90
N SER A 519 -27.45 1.00 6.86
CA SER A 519 -27.83 1.12 8.26
C SER A 519 -28.69 2.35 8.56
N ILE A 520 -29.51 2.20 9.61
CA ILE A 520 -30.42 3.22 10.13
C ILE A 520 -29.80 3.83 11.38
N SER A 521 -29.56 5.14 11.36
CA SER A 521 -29.09 5.95 12.48
C SER A 521 -30.23 6.32 13.44
N PRO A 522 -29.93 6.76 14.68
CA PRO A 522 -30.96 7.25 15.62
C PRO A 522 -31.89 8.30 14.99
N GLY A 523 -33.17 8.27 15.34
CA GLY A 523 -34.20 9.07 14.67
C GLY A 523 -34.75 8.44 13.39
N ASN A 524 -34.42 7.17 13.13
CA ASN A 524 -34.89 6.38 11.98
C ASN A 524 -34.46 6.98 10.62
N VAL A 525 -33.23 7.49 10.57
CA VAL A 525 -32.66 8.14 9.37
C VAL A 525 -31.62 7.24 8.74
N GLN A 526 -31.75 6.98 7.44
CA GLN A 526 -30.70 6.33 6.66
C GLN A 526 -29.79 7.43 6.10
N ASP A 527 -28.58 7.56 6.64
CA ASP A 527 -27.63 8.63 6.33
C ASP A 527 -26.18 8.12 6.23
N TYR A 528 -26.02 6.84 5.89
CA TYR A 528 -24.75 6.13 5.87
C TYR A 528 -24.02 6.10 7.22
N ASN A 529 -24.73 5.89 8.33
CA ASN A 529 -24.15 5.85 9.67
C ASN A 529 -23.37 7.14 10.02
N SER A 530 -24.05 8.28 9.95
CA SER A 530 -23.43 9.55 10.35
C SER A 530 -22.85 9.57 11.77
N PRO A 531 -23.42 8.88 12.79
CA PRO A 531 -22.82 8.85 14.13
C PRO A 531 -21.44 8.17 14.13
N GLY A 532 -21.30 7.02 13.46
CA GLY A 532 -20.02 6.35 13.31
C GLY A 532 -19.00 7.20 12.54
N ALA A 533 -19.43 7.86 11.46
CA ALA A 533 -18.56 8.75 10.67
C ALA A 533 -18.08 9.97 11.49
N LEU A 534 -18.95 10.56 12.31
CA LEU A 534 -18.61 11.65 13.23
C LEU A 534 -17.65 11.19 14.34
N CYS A 535 -17.86 9.98 14.88
CA CYS A 535 -16.93 9.39 15.85
C CYS A 535 -15.53 9.21 15.25
N LEU A 536 -15.43 8.63 14.04
CA LEU A 536 -14.14 8.47 13.35
C LEU A 536 -13.46 9.83 13.13
N ARG A 537 -14.22 10.88 12.79
CA ARG A 537 -13.69 12.23 12.70
C ARG A 537 -13.18 12.76 14.04
N ALA A 538 -13.89 12.50 15.13
CA ALA A 538 -13.49 12.93 16.47
C ALA A 538 -12.20 12.25 16.95
N LEU A 539 -11.83 11.08 16.44
CA LEU A 539 -10.57 10.41 16.78
C LEU A 539 -9.31 11.18 16.32
N VAL A 540 -9.43 12.06 15.32
CA VAL A 540 -8.31 12.91 14.87
C VAL A 540 -8.40 14.36 15.34
N THR A 541 -9.62 14.87 15.57
CA THR A 541 -9.83 16.27 15.98
C THR A 541 -10.08 16.45 17.48
N GLY A 542 -10.47 15.41 18.20
CA GLY A 542 -10.85 15.45 19.60
C GLY A 542 -9.73 15.15 20.57
N THR A 543 -10.09 15.04 21.85
CA THR A 543 -9.18 14.86 22.99
C THR A 543 -9.58 13.72 23.93
N THR A 544 -10.51 12.85 23.53
CA THR A 544 -10.84 11.64 24.28
C THR A 544 -9.63 10.71 24.36
N PRO A 545 -9.58 9.77 25.33
CA PRO A 545 -8.47 8.80 25.40
C PRO A 545 -8.22 8.06 24.08
N ASP A 546 -9.28 7.65 23.39
CA ASP A 546 -9.18 6.99 22.08
C ASP A 546 -8.62 7.93 21.01
N ALA A 547 -9.06 9.20 20.99
CA ALA A 547 -8.53 10.20 20.07
C ALA A 547 -7.04 10.47 20.32
N LEU A 548 -6.61 10.51 21.59
CA LEU A 548 -5.20 10.66 21.94
C LEU A 548 -4.36 9.46 21.48
N ARG A 549 -4.86 8.22 21.67
CA ARG A 549 -4.17 7.00 21.17
C ARG A 549 -4.03 7.01 19.65
N VAL A 550 -5.10 7.35 18.93
CA VAL A 550 -5.06 7.42 17.46
C VAL A 550 -4.07 8.50 16.99
N ARG A 551 -4.11 9.69 17.60
CA ARG A 551 -3.16 10.78 17.26
C ARG A 551 -1.71 10.40 17.56
N GLU A 552 -1.44 9.69 18.65
CA GLU A 552 -0.11 9.14 18.94
C GLU A 552 0.33 8.15 17.86
N GLY A 553 -0.55 7.22 17.47
CA GLY A 553 -0.29 6.28 16.37
C GLY A 553 0.05 6.99 15.05
N ILE A 554 -0.62 8.10 14.76
CA ILE A 554 -0.34 8.95 13.58
C ILE A 554 1.04 9.63 13.69
N GLN A 555 1.46 10.09 14.87
CA GLN A 555 2.79 10.70 15.01
C GLN A 555 3.92 9.71 14.69
N GLN A 556 3.74 8.42 14.98
CA GLN A 556 4.74 7.37 14.73
C GLN A 556 4.96 7.07 13.23
N VAL A 557 4.05 7.52 12.35
CA VAL A 557 4.11 7.20 10.92
C VAL A 557 4.55 8.36 10.05
N LEU A 558 4.80 9.53 10.65
CA LEU A 558 5.28 10.70 9.92
C LEU A 558 6.68 10.45 9.34
N ARG A 559 6.93 11.06 8.18
CA ARG A 559 8.17 10.93 7.41
C ARG A 559 8.84 12.26 7.16
N THR A 560 10.16 12.22 7.09
CA THR A 560 11.02 13.40 7.03
C THR A 560 11.32 13.84 5.61
N ALA A 561 11.04 12.98 4.63
CA ALA A 561 11.47 13.14 3.24
C ALA A 561 13.01 13.18 3.08
N ASN A 562 13.78 12.66 4.04
CA ASN A 562 15.23 12.51 3.94
C ASN A 562 15.60 11.20 3.23
N LEU A 563 15.74 11.23 1.91
CA LEU A 563 16.12 10.08 1.11
C LEU A 563 17.63 9.77 1.15
N GLN A 564 18.39 10.51 1.96
CA GLN A 564 19.84 10.42 2.11
C GLN A 564 20.58 10.61 0.77
N GLY A 565 20.07 11.49 -0.10
CA GLY A 565 20.68 11.81 -1.39
C GLY A 565 20.56 10.71 -2.46
N LYS A 566 19.73 9.68 -2.22
CA LYS A 566 19.40 8.64 -3.19
C LYS A 566 18.60 9.24 -4.36
N PRO A 567 18.88 8.84 -5.62
CA PRO A 567 18.05 9.24 -6.75
C PRO A 567 16.62 8.71 -6.60
N ALA A 568 15.63 9.55 -6.86
CA ALA A 568 14.23 9.19 -6.67
C ALA A 568 13.28 9.77 -7.73
N LEU A 569 12.31 8.98 -8.15
CA LEU A 569 11.20 9.37 -9.02
C LEU A 569 9.86 9.05 -8.35
N ILE A 570 8.98 10.04 -8.29
CA ILE A 570 7.58 9.87 -7.88
C ILE A 570 6.68 10.19 -9.07
N VAL A 571 5.79 9.27 -9.42
CA VAL A 571 4.73 9.45 -10.42
C VAL A 571 3.39 9.53 -9.70
N HIS A 572 2.53 10.51 -10.00
CA HIS A 572 1.23 10.62 -9.34
C HIS A 572 0.17 11.24 -10.27
N GLY A 573 -1.00 10.62 -10.36
CA GLY A 573 -2.15 11.17 -11.08
C GLY A 573 -2.77 12.39 -10.39
N ARG A 574 -2.98 13.48 -11.14
CA ARG A 574 -3.55 14.73 -10.62
C ARG A 574 -4.98 14.58 -10.08
N SER A 575 -5.77 13.68 -10.64
CA SER A 575 -7.17 13.43 -10.24
C SER A 575 -7.29 12.44 -9.08
N ASP A 576 -6.18 12.08 -8.41
CA ASP A 576 -6.21 11.19 -7.25
C ASP A 576 -7.15 11.75 -6.15
N THR A 577 -8.22 11.00 -5.90
CA THR A 577 -9.27 11.36 -4.95
C THR A 577 -9.18 10.52 -3.65
N LEU A 578 -8.28 9.54 -3.60
CA LEU A 578 -7.99 8.77 -2.39
C LEU A 578 -6.82 9.38 -1.59
N VAL A 579 -5.73 9.67 -2.30
CA VAL A 579 -4.46 10.18 -1.77
C VAL A 579 -4.07 11.48 -2.52
N PRO A 580 -4.84 12.58 -2.43
CA PRO A 580 -4.58 13.79 -3.22
C PRO A 580 -3.14 14.29 -3.22
N VAL A 581 -2.66 14.61 -4.43
CA VAL A 581 -1.31 15.16 -4.71
C VAL A 581 -0.95 16.38 -3.86
N ALA A 582 -1.96 17.17 -3.45
CA ALA A 582 -1.78 18.41 -2.70
C ALA A 582 -1.13 18.19 -1.33
N PHE A 583 -1.29 17.02 -0.73
CA PHE A 583 -0.78 16.74 0.62
C PHE A 583 0.19 15.56 0.70
N THR A 584 0.49 14.93 -0.44
CA THR A 584 1.42 13.81 -0.54
C THR A 584 2.62 14.20 -1.40
N SER A 585 2.59 13.97 -2.71
CA SER A 585 3.77 14.09 -3.56
C SER A 585 4.24 15.52 -3.76
N ARG A 586 3.34 16.51 -3.87
CA ARG A 586 3.73 17.93 -3.98
C ARG A 586 4.50 18.41 -2.76
N PRO A 587 3.99 18.25 -1.51
CA PRO A 587 4.77 18.64 -0.33
C PRO A 587 5.95 17.71 -0.05
N TYR A 588 5.91 16.43 -0.44
CA TYR A 588 7.07 15.53 -0.27
C TYR A 588 8.27 16.04 -1.08
N LEU A 589 8.05 16.46 -2.33
CA LEU A 589 9.08 17.11 -3.15
C LEU A 589 9.67 18.33 -2.43
N GLY A 590 8.81 19.21 -1.92
CA GLY A 590 9.24 20.42 -1.25
C GLY A 590 10.01 20.16 0.04
N LEU A 591 9.52 19.26 0.89
CA LEU A 591 10.17 18.89 2.14
C LEU A 591 11.53 18.22 1.88
N ASN A 592 11.61 17.32 0.90
CA ASN A 592 12.89 16.71 0.51
C ASN A 592 13.91 17.78 0.05
N LYS A 593 13.49 18.75 -0.76
CA LYS A 593 14.36 19.87 -1.17
C LYS A 593 14.80 20.73 0.01
N MET A 594 13.95 20.93 1.01
CA MET A 594 14.32 21.65 2.25
C MET A 594 15.31 20.87 3.10
N VAL A 595 15.13 19.56 3.23
CA VAL A 595 15.94 18.69 4.09
C VAL A 595 17.30 18.38 3.49
N GLU A 596 17.36 18.06 2.19
CA GLU A 596 18.60 17.63 1.52
C GLU A 596 19.30 18.77 0.77
N GLY A 597 18.61 19.87 0.49
CA GLY A 597 19.15 21.00 -0.26
C GLY A 597 19.70 20.56 -1.64
N ARG A 598 20.97 20.86 -1.89
CA ARG A 598 21.66 20.49 -3.15
C ARG A 598 21.86 18.99 -3.33
N SER A 599 21.75 18.20 -2.26
CA SER A 599 21.87 16.74 -2.33
C SER A 599 20.59 16.06 -2.82
N SER A 600 19.47 16.79 -2.88
CA SER A 600 18.19 16.26 -3.37
C SER A 600 18.24 15.90 -4.84
N LYS A 601 18.03 14.60 -5.11
CA LYS A 601 17.91 14.01 -6.45
C LYS A 601 16.51 13.47 -6.73
N LEU A 602 15.51 13.99 -6.01
CA LEU A 602 14.11 13.65 -6.22
C LEU A 602 13.52 14.48 -7.36
N SER A 603 12.87 13.80 -8.30
CA SER A 603 11.97 14.41 -9.28
C SER A 603 10.54 13.90 -9.13
N TYR A 604 9.59 14.79 -9.39
CA TYR A 604 8.15 14.53 -9.28
C TYR A 604 7.47 14.69 -10.64
N ILE A 605 6.74 13.66 -11.06
CA ILE A 605 6.01 13.59 -12.31
C ILE A 605 4.51 13.56 -11.99
N GLU A 606 3.82 14.68 -12.24
CA GLU A 606 2.38 14.80 -12.07
C GLU A 606 1.67 14.54 -13.41
N VAL A 607 0.78 13.56 -13.47
CA VAL A 607 0.13 13.15 -14.72
C VAL A 607 -1.32 13.63 -14.73
N THR A 608 -1.72 14.41 -15.75
CA THR A 608 -3.12 14.86 -15.87
C THR A 608 -4.03 13.70 -16.30
N ASN A 609 -5.34 13.81 -16.04
CA ASN A 609 -6.33 12.78 -16.36
C ASN A 609 -5.98 11.37 -15.85
N ALA A 610 -5.26 11.27 -14.73
CA ALA A 610 -4.92 10.01 -14.10
C ALA A 610 -5.27 10.09 -12.61
N GLN A 611 -5.61 8.95 -12.00
CA GLN A 611 -6.05 8.84 -10.62
C GLN A 611 -5.51 7.54 -9.99
N HIS A 612 -5.78 7.33 -8.70
CA HIS A 612 -5.19 6.26 -7.88
C HIS A 612 -5.46 4.83 -8.36
N PHE A 613 -6.66 4.57 -8.87
CA PHE A 613 -7.16 3.22 -9.16
C PHE A 613 -7.24 2.92 -10.65
N ASP A 614 -6.14 2.53 -11.28
CA ASP A 614 -6.18 2.08 -12.68
C ASP A 614 -7.19 0.93 -12.89
N ALA A 615 -7.41 0.07 -11.90
CA ALA A 615 -8.45 -0.97 -11.95
C ALA A 615 -9.88 -0.44 -12.15
N PHE A 616 -10.17 0.83 -11.80
CA PHE A 616 -11.48 1.44 -12.03
C PHE A 616 -11.66 1.95 -13.46
N LEU A 617 -10.60 2.03 -14.26
CA LEU A 617 -10.67 2.51 -15.65
C LEU A 617 -11.58 1.65 -16.52
N GLY A 618 -11.77 0.38 -16.18
CA GLY A 618 -12.74 -0.49 -16.83
C GLY A 618 -14.21 -0.17 -16.51
N PHE A 619 -14.49 0.64 -15.49
CA PHE A 619 -15.86 1.00 -15.12
C PHE A 619 -16.46 2.01 -16.10
N PRO A 620 -17.78 1.92 -16.35
CA PRO A 620 -18.48 2.92 -17.16
C PRO A 620 -18.19 4.34 -16.67
N GLY A 621 -17.86 5.24 -17.60
CA GLY A 621 -17.59 6.65 -17.29
C GLY A 621 -16.14 6.99 -16.93
N TYR A 622 -15.31 6.04 -16.51
CA TYR A 622 -13.88 6.31 -16.24
C TYR A 622 -13.09 6.37 -17.53
N SER A 623 -13.32 5.35 -18.34
CA SER A 623 -12.41 4.95 -19.39
C SER A 623 -12.22 6.00 -20.50
N HIS A 624 -13.21 6.88 -20.71
CA HIS A 624 -13.11 7.98 -21.68
C HIS A 624 -12.62 9.30 -21.09
N ARG A 625 -12.48 9.39 -19.76
CA ARG A 625 -12.05 10.58 -19.00
C ARG A 625 -10.64 10.47 -18.47
N LEU A 626 -10.16 9.25 -18.24
CA LEU A 626 -8.92 8.99 -17.53
C LEU A 626 -8.00 8.05 -18.33
N VAL A 627 -6.71 8.08 -18.00
CA VAL A 627 -5.63 7.29 -18.61
C VAL A 627 -4.91 6.46 -17.53
N PRO A 628 -4.32 5.30 -17.89
CA PRO A 628 -3.62 4.44 -16.93
C PRO A 628 -2.33 5.09 -16.44
N LEU A 629 -2.24 5.31 -15.13
CA LEU A 629 -1.00 5.81 -14.51
C LEU A 629 0.10 4.76 -14.54
N HIS A 630 -0.26 3.48 -14.55
CA HIS A 630 0.68 2.36 -14.53
C HIS A 630 1.73 2.43 -15.64
N ARG A 631 1.38 2.96 -16.82
CA ARG A 631 2.34 3.21 -17.91
C ARG A 631 3.47 4.16 -17.49
N TYR A 632 3.14 5.20 -16.73
CA TYR A 632 4.11 6.19 -16.26
C TYR A 632 4.96 5.64 -15.12
N PHE A 633 4.37 4.79 -14.27
CA PHE A 633 5.13 4.01 -13.29
C PHE A 633 6.20 3.12 -13.96
N ILE A 634 5.86 2.38 -15.02
CA ILE A 634 6.84 1.59 -15.79
C ILE A 634 7.96 2.48 -16.34
N GLN A 635 7.63 3.62 -16.97
CA GLN A 635 8.65 4.55 -17.49
C GLN A 635 9.59 5.07 -16.38
N ALA A 636 9.07 5.36 -15.19
CA ALA A 636 9.91 5.79 -14.06
C ALA A 636 10.85 4.66 -13.59
N MET A 637 10.38 3.42 -13.57
CA MET A 637 11.23 2.26 -13.27
C MET A 637 12.35 2.08 -14.31
N ASP A 638 12.02 2.17 -15.61
CA ASP A 638 12.98 2.08 -16.70
C ASP A 638 14.05 3.18 -16.60
N MET A 639 13.64 4.42 -16.36
CA MET A 639 14.55 5.57 -16.20
C MET A 639 15.45 5.41 -14.97
N MET A 640 14.91 4.95 -13.84
CA MET A 640 15.70 4.71 -12.63
C MET A 640 16.72 3.58 -12.85
N TYR A 641 16.32 2.49 -13.48
CA TYR A 641 17.24 1.40 -13.79
C TYR A 641 18.34 1.82 -14.75
N ALA A 642 18.01 2.57 -15.81
CA ALA A 642 19.01 3.14 -16.73
C ALA A 642 19.97 4.09 -16.00
N HIS A 643 19.47 4.95 -15.11
CA HIS A 643 20.30 5.83 -14.31
C HIS A 643 21.30 5.05 -13.44
N LEU A 644 20.82 4.04 -12.72
CA LEU A 644 21.67 3.23 -11.84
C LEU A 644 22.64 2.33 -12.61
N LYS A 645 22.29 1.91 -13.83
CA LYS A 645 23.11 1.00 -14.64
C LYS A 645 24.17 1.71 -15.48
N THR A 646 23.83 2.85 -16.08
CA THR A 646 24.68 3.54 -17.08
C THR A 646 24.87 5.03 -16.82
N GLY A 647 24.29 5.59 -15.76
CA GLY A 647 24.36 7.02 -15.47
C GLY A 647 23.45 7.88 -16.35
N ALA A 648 22.45 7.29 -17.02
CA ALA A 648 21.47 8.05 -17.80
C ALA A 648 20.81 9.16 -16.95
N PRO A 649 20.53 10.35 -17.52
CA PRO A 649 19.91 11.44 -16.77
C PRO A 649 18.47 11.08 -16.36
N LEU A 650 18.12 11.42 -15.12
CA LEU A 650 16.72 11.38 -14.67
C LEU A 650 15.98 12.64 -15.13
N PRO A 651 14.66 12.58 -15.35
CA PRO A 651 13.87 13.72 -15.77
C PRO A 651 13.80 14.82 -14.70
N ASP A 652 13.67 16.07 -15.12
CA ASP A 652 13.25 17.15 -14.22
C ASP A 652 11.78 16.94 -13.77
N SER A 653 11.43 17.49 -12.61
CA SER A 653 10.04 17.51 -12.13
C SER A 653 9.11 18.21 -13.12
N GLN A 654 7.98 17.57 -13.45
CA GLN A 654 7.11 18.04 -14.52
C GLN A 654 5.65 17.61 -14.38
N VAL A 655 4.80 18.32 -15.11
CA VAL A 655 3.43 17.91 -15.43
C VAL A 655 3.42 17.26 -16.81
N VAL A 656 2.98 16.01 -16.88
CA VAL A 656 2.70 15.32 -18.15
C VAL A 656 1.25 15.54 -18.53
N ARG A 657 1.02 16.26 -19.62
CA ARG A 657 -0.32 16.58 -20.13
C ARG A 657 -0.82 15.48 -21.05
N THR A 658 -1.75 14.68 -20.56
CA THR A 658 -2.39 13.58 -21.29
C THR A 658 -3.68 14.04 -21.95
N LEU A 659 -4.20 13.23 -22.87
CA LEU A 659 -5.46 13.46 -23.57
C LEU A 659 -6.39 12.26 -23.35
N PRO A 660 -7.56 12.42 -22.73
CA PRO A 660 -8.53 11.33 -22.61
C PRO A 660 -8.90 10.75 -23.98
N ARG A 661 -9.07 9.43 -24.06
CA ARG A 661 -9.33 8.74 -25.33
C ARG A 661 -10.72 9.03 -25.93
N GLY A 662 -11.65 9.56 -25.14
CA GLY A 662 -12.99 9.90 -25.60
C GLY A 662 -13.84 8.68 -25.96
N LEU A 663 -14.97 8.94 -26.61
CA LEU A 663 -15.96 7.93 -27.03
C LEU A 663 -16.15 7.97 -28.55
N SER A 664 -16.48 6.81 -29.13
CA SER A 664 -17.15 6.66 -30.43
C SER A 664 -18.57 6.16 -30.16
N GLY A 665 -19.55 7.05 -30.27
CA GLY A 665 -20.89 6.79 -29.73
C GLY A 665 -20.86 6.60 -28.20
N SER A 666 -21.30 5.44 -27.72
CA SER A 666 -21.23 5.05 -26.30
C SER A 666 -19.99 4.22 -25.94
N ALA A 667 -19.22 3.77 -26.94
CA ALA A 667 -18.06 2.92 -26.73
C ALA A 667 -16.78 3.76 -26.54
N PRO A 668 -15.91 3.44 -25.57
CA PRO A 668 -14.60 4.09 -25.44
C PRO A 668 -13.69 3.79 -26.62
N ASN A 669 -13.00 4.81 -27.13
CA ASN A 669 -11.95 4.58 -28.13
C ASN A 669 -10.79 3.79 -27.51
N PRO A 670 -10.05 2.96 -28.26
CA PRO A 670 -8.81 2.36 -27.77
C PRO A 670 -7.79 3.44 -27.40
N ILE A 671 -7.01 3.21 -26.35
CA ILE A 671 -5.94 4.11 -25.97
C ILE A 671 -4.76 4.00 -26.96
N THR A 672 -4.13 5.12 -27.27
CA THR A 672 -2.95 5.19 -28.14
C THR A 672 -1.83 6.00 -27.48
N LEU A 673 -0.62 5.96 -28.05
CA LEU A 673 0.51 6.78 -27.57
C LEU A 673 0.21 8.29 -27.60
N ALA A 674 -0.69 8.75 -28.47
CA ALA A 674 -1.10 10.16 -28.53
C ALA A 674 -1.89 10.60 -27.28
N ASN A 675 -2.61 9.67 -26.64
CA ASN A 675 -3.36 9.93 -25.40
C ASN A 675 -2.44 10.07 -24.18
N VAL A 676 -1.29 9.42 -24.25
CA VAL A 676 -0.37 9.22 -23.13
C VAL A 676 1.05 9.57 -23.60
N PRO A 677 1.39 10.85 -23.78
CA PRO A 677 2.74 11.25 -24.19
C PRO A 677 3.77 10.82 -23.12
N PRO A 678 5.04 10.55 -23.51
CA PRO A 678 6.06 10.07 -22.60
C PRO A 678 6.57 11.16 -21.65
N ILE A 679 7.17 10.73 -20.54
CA ILE A 679 7.90 11.60 -19.61
C ILE A 679 9.11 12.20 -20.36
N GLN A 680 9.31 13.52 -20.26
CA GLN A 680 10.43 14.20 -20.91
C GLN A 680 11.61 14.32 -19.96
N VAL A 681 12.84 14.06 -20.42
CA VAL A 681 14.04 14.32 -19.60
C VAL A 681 14.13 15.81 -19.26
N VAL A 682 13.91 16.66 -20.27
CA VAL A 682 13.83 18.13 -20.12
C VAL A 682 12.43 18.59 -20.54
N PRO A 683 11.53 18.89 -19.59
CA PRO A 683 10.19 19.36 -19.90
C PRO A 683 10.20 20.81 -20.43
N ALA A 684 9.22 21.10 -21.29
CA ALA A 684 8.91 22.46 -21.71
C ALA A 684 8.62 23.36 -20.49
N ALA A 685 8.94 24.65 -20.58
CA ALA A 685 8.79 25.59 -19.46
C ALA A 685 7.37 25.60 -18.86
N ALA A 686 6.34 25.50 -19.69
CA ALA A 686 4.92 25.47 -19.28
C ALA A 686 4.49 24.16 -18.57
N ASN A 687 5.37 23.16 -18.50
CA ASN A 687 5.14 21.89 -17.83
C ASN A 687 6.09 21.68 -16.64
N ARG A 688 7.00 22.61 -16.35
CA ARG A 688 7.96 22.44 -15.25
C ARG A 688 7.28 22.56 -13.89
N ILE A 689 7.66 21.67 -12.97
CA ILE A 689 7.41 21.84 -11.55
C ILE A 689 8.71 22.36 -10.93
N SER A 690 8.67 23.52 -10.29
CA SER A 690 9.86 24.18 -9.74
C SER A 690 9.80 24.30 -8.23
N TYR A 691 10.97 24.48 -7.62
CA TYR A 691 11.10 24.74 -6.19
C TYR A 691 12.03 25.94 -5.98
N ALA A 692 11.57 26.93 -5.22
CA ALA A 692 12.38 28.07 -4.78
C ALA A 692 11.78 28.67 -3.51
N ASN A 693 12.62 29.15 -2.58
CA ASN A 693 12.19 29.84 -1.35
C ASN A 693 11.14 29.04 -0.55
N ASN A 694 11.33 27.73 -0.40
CA ASN A 694 10.37 26.81 0.24
C ASN A 694 8.99 26.74 -0.45
N VAL A 695 8.88 27.13 -1.72
CA VAL A 695 7.64 27.04 -2.50
C VAL A 695 7.82 26.06 -3.65
N VAL A 696 7.00 25.01 -3.69
CA VAL A 696 6.81 24.17 -4.88
C VAL A 696 5.79 24.85 -5.79
N THR A 697 6.16 25.21 -7.01
CA THR A 697 5.24 25.74 -8.02
C THR A 697 4.93 24.64 -9.04
N VAL A 698 3.67 24.25 -9.13
CA VAL A 698 3.15 23.26 -10.08
C VAL A 698 2.52 23.99 -11.27
N ALA A 699 2.87 23.56 -12.49
CA ALA A 699 2.25 24.07 -13.70
C ALA A 699 0.75 23.71 -13.73
N ASP A 700 -0.08 24.70 -14.09
CA ASP A 700 -1.53 24.55 -14.10
C ASP A 700 -2.02 23.66 -15.24
#